data_AF-A0A2E6C1C8-F1
#
_entry.id   AF-A0A2E6C1C8-F1
#
_cell.length_a   1.000
_cell.length_b   1.000
_cell.length_c   1.000
_cell.angle_alpha   90.00
_cell.angle_beta   90.00
_cell.angle_gamma   90.00
#
_symmetry.space_group_name_H-M   'P 1'
#
loop_
_entity.id
_entity.type
_entity.pdbx_description
1 polymer ?
#
loop_
_entity_poly.entity_id
_entity_poly.type
_entity_poly.pdbx_seq_one_letter_code
_entity_poly.pdbx_strand_id
1 'polypeptide(L)'
;MRKSFSRTSAVLLALLLCASLLPQNVAADETTTEHFAFGMEYDWSDMDTDFETMTGLELDEILGDIMQSADDAGIDLLILEELTGTSSMIIDQYEDGTTMLDYDGSTVEVTKHVTELTVRHGQLADLAIITEWSDARAGWDLTISANADGVFNIDAFYVEYRDADDLLYGHDLEMSMEADQTYGFGLQGSLEADDGDKVMPLNIQMGMNVDYSVSNAESSVLYTEPSDIHQQLSALAGGEDLGWEVGSGDDDYVYWRDFDADYWTCEWNGDMYDCTTDDGWDYDWWYYCEYYSSFNTYYCTDDFDQNSDWENSLSWTHYYDGTSPNMGDEAEPHSGDFTTSTGFNFELTGLPAEEFGFPAGKWDISASDSVTDTGSFSDEEYRCEMGIELFEGTQMITTDGEQIEVMQAYTSPLPWGMTCHIANLFLHAFEGTEDAPTLEDMIEDSTDEIAESFDSDENNDYVEGFYMGVELHAEGKDDITAHYNIGGLDYDGDYEVDFILTNSDGTTEDVDSVAFSGDYYWGDSYMSSDSWGEHCLNVKLKNAVTGDTLETLDVCVNVPQEIEPSQLLEDIVEGFSESTLENVMENFGENMEYRMEDYEADFPYDDGDMFVLWDTNSNMVVGFQMVVTTDESNLWYTLIGPESDSYGTAPAPLSVTYFSGSQAIVQEAEIVEDTTLSDLVDLTQHNDDIIEDALEEALAEYGDGEAGSSDETEEETEGGLLPFVSPVLTIALIAIAGLVASLQGRKD
;
A
#
# COMPACT_ATOMS: atom_id res chain seq x y z
N MET A 1 64.20 4.12 36.19
CA MET A 1 63.35 3.23 36.99
C MET A 1 62.06 3.00 36.21
N ARG A 2 62.04 1.97 35.36
CA ARG A 2 60.84 1.53 34.65
C ARG A 2 60.18 0.47 35.52
N LYS A 3 59.00 0.74 36.08
CA LYS A 3 58.16 -0.32 36.67
C LYS A 3 57.47 -1.00 35.50
N SER A 4 57.79 -2.27 35.29
CA SER A 4 57.09 -3.15 34.37
C SER A 4 55.63 -3.25 34.82
N PHE A 5 54.72 -2.68 34.04
CA PHE A 5 53.31 -3.04 34.10
C PHE A 5 53.24 -4.54 33.78
N SER A 6 52.91 -5.34 34.80
CA SER A 6 52.85 -6.79 34.66
C SER A 6 51.71 -7.14 33.72
N ARG A 7 51.93 -8.06 32.77
CA ARG A 7 50.89 -8.59 31.88
C ARG A 7 49.63 -9.05 32.64
N THR A 8 49.77 -9.48 33.89
CA THR A 8 48.64 -9.81 34.77
C THR A 8 47.76 -8.62 35.14
N SER A 9 48.28 -7.38 35.20
CA SER A 9 47.49 -6.19 35.48
C SER A 9 46.72 -5.69 34.26
N ALA A 10 47.21 -5.92 33.04
CA ALA A 10 46.48 -5.60 31.81
C ALA A 10 45.34 -6.60 31.57
N VAL A 11 45.56 -7.89 31.83
CA VAL A 11 44.51 -8.92 31.75
C VAL A 11 43.46 -8.74 32.83
N LEU A 12 43.82 -8.33 34.05
CA LEU A 12 42.83 -8.02 35.10
C LEU A 12 41.98 -6.79 34.75
N LEU A 13 42.57 -5.77 34.10
CA LEU A 13 41.86 -4.57 33.70
C LEU A 13 40.92 -4.85 32.51
N ALA A 14 41.33 -5.70 31.56
CA ALA A 14 40.49 -6.16 30.46
C ALA A 14 39.33 -7.05 30.97
N LEU A 15 39.58 -7.96 31.92
CA LEU A 15 38.52 -8.75 32.56
C LEU A 15 37.57 -7.90 33.42
N LEU A 16 38.06 -6.82 34.04
CA LEU A 16 37.23 -5.88 34.80
C LEU A 16 36.41 -4.96 33.88
N LEU A 17 36.89 -4.65 32.67
CA LEU A 17 36.16 -3.90 31.64
C LEU A 17 35.13 -4.78 30.92
N CYS A 18 35.46 -6.04 30.64
CA CYS A 18 34.48 -7.01 30.12
C CYS A 18 33.41 -7.37 31.16
N ALA A 19 33.75 -7.40 32.46
CA ALA A 19 32.77 -7.61 33.52
C ALA A 19 31.93 -6.36 33.87
N SER A 20 32.29 -5.17 33.37
CA SER A 20 31.49 -3.95 33.50
C SER A 20 30.57 -3.68 32.31
N LEU A 21 30.67 -4.50 31.26
CA LEU A 21 29.78 -4.53 30.10
C LEU A 21 28.75 -5.67 30.17
N LEU A 22 28.76 -6.46 31.24
CA LEU A 22 27.63 -7.33 31.55
C LEU A 22 26.54 -6.47 32.20
N PRO A 23 25.28 -6.53 31.76
CA PRO A 23 24.18 -5.83 32.40
C PRO A 23 24.20 -6.18 33.90
N GLN A 24 24.21 -5.16 34.75
CA GLN A 24 24.10 -5.38 36.19
C GLN A 24 22.65 -5.79 36.46
N ASN A 25 22.38 -7.10 36.50
CA ASN A 25 21.15 -7.64 37.07
C ASN A 25 21.02 -7.06 38.49
N VAL A 26 20.15 -6.06 38.61
CA VAL A 26 19.57 -5.68 39.88
C VAL A 26 18.74 -6.88 40.29
N ALA A 27 19.13 -7.53 41.38
CA ALA A 27 18.38 -8.63 41.98
C ALA A 27 16.96 -8.17 42.34
N ALA A 28 16.03 -8.33 41.40
CA ALA A 28 14.61 -8.54 41.61
C ALA A 28 14.37 -10.07 41.58
N ASP A 29 13.32 -10.56 42.23
CA ASP A 29 12.94 -11.97 42.24
C ASP A 29 12.90 -12.53 40.81
N GLU A 30 13.85 -13.40 40.44
CA GLU A 30 13.83 -14.13 39.17
C GLU A 30 12.82 -15.29 39.28
N THR A 31 11.57 -15.02 38.95
CA THR A 31 10.88 -15.89 38.00
C THR A 31 11.35 -15.42 36.63
N THR A 32 12.27 -16.15 35.99
CA THR A 32 12.59 -15.91 34.58
C THR A 32 11.30 -16.20 33.81
N THR A 33 10.64 -15.16 33.31
CA THR A 33 9.55 -15.33 32.34
C THR A 33 10.09 -16.13 31.18
N GLU A 34 9.36 -17.17 30.76
CA GLU A 34 9.72 -18.00 29.62
C GLU A 34 9.14 -17.33 28.37
N HIS A 35 9.99 -17.13 27.36
CA HIS A 35 9.66 -16.45 26.10
C HIS A 35 9.75 -17.44 24.95
N PHE A 36 8.81 -17.34 24.01
CA PHE A 36 8.74 -18.13 22.78
C PHE A 36 8.79 -17.18 21.59
N ALA A 37 10.00 -16.72 21.30
CA ALA A 37 10.24 -15.77 20.21
C ALA A 37 10.72 -16.47 18.93
N PHE A 38 10.26 -15.98 17.78
CA PHE A 38 10.71 -16.41 16.47
C PHE A 38 10.48 -15.30 15.43
N GLY A 39 11.19 -15.38 14.31
CA GLY A 39 11.02 -14.41 13.24
C GLY A 39 12.05 -14.56 12.14
N MET A 40 12.10 -13.57 11.25
CA MET A 40 13.01 -13.57 10.12
C MET A 40 13.46 -12.17 9.75
N GLU A 41 14.61 -12.07 9.09
CA GLU A 41 15.13 -10.86 8.49
C GLU A 41 15.68 -11.14 7.09
N TYR A 42 15.45 -10.21 6.19
CA TYR A 42 15.96 -10.21 4.82
C TYR A 42 16.77 -8.94 4.57
N ASP A 43 17.92 -9.08 3.92
CA ASP A 43 18.79 -7.99 3.49
C ASP A 43 18.58 -7.76 2.00
N TRP A 44 18.13 -6.57 1.62
CA TRP A 44 17.80 -6.24 0.24
C TRP A 44 19.03 -6.13 -0.67
N SER A 45 20.23 -6.00 -0.11
CA SER A 45 21.48 -6.04 -0.89
C SER A 45 21.76 -7.42 -1.50
N ASP A 46 21.10 -8.48 -0.99
CA ASP A 46 21.21 -9.84 -1.54
C ASP A 46 20.19 -10.13 -2.66
N MET A 47 19.33 -9.16 -3.04
CA MET A 47 18.26 -9.36 -4.03
C MET A 47 18.75 -9.93 -5.37
N ASP A 48 19.84 -9.41 -5.93
CA ASP A 48 20.33 -9.88 -7.22
C ASP A 48 20.88 -11.30 -7.14
N THR A 49 21.55 -11.62 -6.02
CA THR A 49 22.07 -12.97 -5.76
C THR A 49 20.93 -13.97 -5.60
N ASP A 50 19.87 -13.58 -4.88
CA ASP A 50 18.70 -14.41 -4.68
C ASP A 50 17.86 -14.55 -5.96
N PHE A 51 17.76 -13.48 -6.77
CA PHE A 51 17.13 -13.52 -8.09
C PHE A 51 17.86 -14.49 -9.02
N GLU A 52 19.19 -14.44 -9.10
CA GLU A 52 20.00 -15.40 -9.85
C GLU A 52 19.81 -16.81 -9.30
N THR A 53 19.83 -16.98 -7.98
CA THR A 53 19.67 -18.29 -7.34
C THR A 53 18.30 -18.92 -7.61
N MET A 54 17.25 -18.10 -7.71
CA MET A 54 15.86 -18.55 -7.95
C MET A 54 15.50 -18.68 -9.42
N THR A 55 16.11 -17.90 -10.31
CA THR A 55 15.73 -17.87 -11.73
C THR A 55 16.81 -18.43 -12.65
N GLY A 56 18.05 -18.58 -12.16
CA GLY A 56 19.22 -18.89 -12.97
C GLY A 56 19.66 -17.74 -13.89
N LEU A 57 19.10 -16.54 -13.72
CA LEU A 57 19.36 -15.37 -14.54
C LEU A 57 20.20 -14.34 -13.77
N GLU A 58 21.38 -14.00 -14.29
CA GLU A 58 22.23 -12.94 -13.76
C GLU A 58 21.70 -11.58 -14.26
N LEU A 59 21.14 -10.75 -13.36
CA LEU A 59 20.56 -9.44 -13.72
C LEU A 59 21.62 -8.52 -14.36
N ASP A 60 22.82 -8.49 -13.79
CA ASP A 60 23.99 -7.79 -14.32
C ASP A 60 24.33 -8.19 -15.77
N GLU A 61 24.26 -9.48 -16.11
CA GLU A 61 24.52 -9.95 -17.48
C GLU A 61 23.41 -9.50 -18.44
N ILE A 62 22.15 -9.54 -17.99
CA ILE A 62 20.99 -9.07 -18.78
C ILE A 62 21.12 -7.58 -19.06
N LEU A 63 21.38 -6.75 -18.05
CA LEU A 63 21.57 -5.30 -18.21
C LEU A 63 22.78 -5.01 -19.11
N GLY A 64 23.88 -5.74 -18.93
CA GLY A 64 25.06 -5.66 -19.80
C GLY A 64 24.76 -6.01 -21.27
N ASP A 65 23.92 -7.01 -21.53
CA ASP A 65 23.50 -7.38 -22.88
C ASP A 65 22.53 -6.37 -23.51
N ILE A 66 21.67 -5.72 -22.71
CA ILE A 66 20.83 -4.61 -23.16
C ILE A 66 21.72 -3.43 -23.59
N MET A 67 22.66 -3.02 -22.73
CA MET A 67 23.62 -1.94 -23.04
C MET A 67 24.46 -2.27 -24.27
N GLN A 68 24.92 -3.52 -24.40
CA GLN A 68 25.69 -3.93 -25.57
C GLN A 68 24.84 -4.00 -26.85
N SER A 69 23.55 -4.34 -26.75
CA SER A 69 22.62 -4.28 -27.88
C SER A 69 22.42 -2.85 -28.38
N ALA A 70 22.38 -1.89 -27.45
CA ALA A 70 22.32 -0.47 -27.74
C ALA A 70 23.61 0.00 -28.46
N ASP A 71 24.79 -0.35 -27.93
CA ASP A 71 26.09 -0.03 -28.56
C ASP A 71 26.20 -0.61 -29.98
N ASP A 72 25.77 -1.87 -30.17
CA ASP A 72 25.74 -2.52 -31.49
C ASP A 72 24.77 -1.81 -32.48
N ALA A 73 23.74 -1.13 -31.98
CA ALA A 73 22.80 -0.32 -32.76
C ALA A 73 23.28 1.14 -32.94
N GLY A 74 24.33 1.56 -32.23
CA GLY A 74 24.89 2.90 -32.24
C GLY A 74 24.24 3.87 -31.25
N ILE A 75 23.56 3.35 -30.23
CA ILE A 75 23.04 4.10 -29.07
C ILE A 75 24.04 3.90 -27.92
N ASP A 76 24.55 4.97 -27.34
CA ASP A 76 25.23 4.89 -26.05
C ASP A 76 24.17 4.72 -24.96
N LEU A 77 24.34 3.73 -24.10
CA LEU A 77 23.40 3.39 -23.04
C LEU A 77 24.19 2.85 -21.85
N LEU A 78 24.04 3.55 -20.72
CA LEU A 78 24.54 3.15 -19.42
C LEU A 78 23.35 3.06 -18.47
N ILE A 79 23.19 1.89 -17.83
CA ILE A 79 22.21 1.64 -16.78
C ILE A 79 23.00 1.30 -15.53
N LEU A 80 22.69 1.96 -14.42
CA LEU A 80 23.29 1.74 -13.11
C LEU A 80 22.18 1.67 -12.08
N GLU A 81 22.24 0.70 -11.17
CA GLU A 81 21.27 0.56 -10.08
C GLU A 81 21.99 0.20 -8.78
N GLU A 82 21.41 0.57 -7.64
CA GLU A 82 21.86 0.21 -6.30
C GLU A 82 20.63 0.00 -5.41
N LEU A 83 20.56 -1.13 -4.68
CA LEU A 83 19.47 -1.42 -3.75
C LEU A 83 20.04 -1.89 -2.42
N THR A 84 19.60 -1.27 -1.33
CA THR A 84 19.97 -1.66 0.03
C THR A 84 18.79 -1.51 0.97
N GLY A 85 18.78 -2.30 2.04
CA GLY A 85 17.74 -2.19 3.05
C GLY A 85 17.58 -3.46 3.84
N THR A 86 16.67 -3.43 4.82
CA THR A 86 16.33 -4.59 5.63
C THR A 86 14.84 -4.75 5.78
N SER A 87 14.39 -5.99 6.00
CA SER A 87 13.01 -6.30 6.36
C SER A 87 12.99 -7.38 7.41
N SER A 88 12.51 -7.04 8.60
CA SER A 88 12.54 -7.86 9.79
C SER A 88 11.15 -7.98 10.40
N MET A 89 10.81 -9.19 10.83
CA MET A 89 9.57 -9.48 11.54
C MET A 89 9.90 -10.42 12.69
N ILE A 90 9.60 -9.99 13.92
CA ILE A 90 9.77 -10.78 15.13
C ILE A 90 8.45 -10.88 15.87
N ILE A 91 8.13 -12.09 16.34
CA ILE A 91 7.01 -12.37 17.23
C ILE A 91 7.61 -12.89 18.54
N ASP A 92 7.29 -12.26 19.67
CA ASP A 92 7.63 -12.75 21.01
C ASP A 92 6.36 -13.04 21.82
N GLN A 93 6.34 -14.19 22.48
CA GLN A 93 5.19 -14.67 23.26
C GLN A 93 5.63 -15.05 24.66
N TYR A 94 4.95 -14.54 25.69
CA TYR A 94 5.30 -14.82 27.08
C TYR A 94 4.15 -14.57 28.07
N GLU A 95 4.29 -15.06 29.31
CA GLU A 95 3.34 -14.77 30.38
C GLU A 95 3.76 -13.56 31.23
N ASP A 96 2.90 -12.57 31.41
CA ASP A 96 3.15 -11.39 32.26
C ASP A 96 2.37 -11.44 33.59
N GLY A 97 2.54 -12.53 34.32
CA GLY A 97 1.99 -12.72 35.66
C GLY A 97 0.46 -12.66 35.73
N THR A 98 -0.08 -12.55 36.95
CA THR A 98 -1.53 -12.55 37.20
C THR A 98 -2.08 -11.19 37.58
N THR A 99 -3.31 -10.92 37.16
CA THR A 99 -4.08 -9.71 37.48
C THR A 99 -5.52 -10.04 37.88
N MET A 100 -6.22 -9.05 38.45
CA MET A 100 -7.66 -9.15 38.70
C MET A 100 -8.40 -8.41 37.59
N LEU A 101 -9.08 -9.15 36.71
CA LEU A 101 -9.92 -8.59 35.65
C LEU A 101 -11.32 -8.25 36.21
N ASP A 102 -11.86 -7.08 35.86
CA ASP A 102 -13.26 -6.74 36.13
C ASP A 102 -14.12 -7.41 35.05
N TYR A 103 -15.00 -8.30 35.47
CA TYR A 103 -15.82 -9.13 34.61
C TYR A 103 -17.25 -9.11 35.15
N ASP A 104 -18.14 -8.43 34.42
CA ASP A 104 -19.57 -8.36 34.74
C ASP A 104 -19.89 -7.83 36.16
N GLY A 105 -19.06 -6.89 36.65
CA GLY A 105 -19.16 -6.33 38.00
C GLY A 105 -18.68 -7.26 39.13
N SER A 106 -17.98 -8.33 38.76
CA SER A 106 -17.20 -9.21 39.63
C SER A 106 -15.72 -9.16 39.26
N THR A 107 -14.83 -9.71 40.09
CA THR A 107 -13.40 -9.75 39.75
C THR A 107 -12.91 -11.17 39.69
N VAL A 108 -12.25 -11.53 38.59
CA VAL A 108 -11.65 -12.86 38.36
C VAL A 108 -10.13 -12.72 38.34
N GLU A 109 -9.43 -13.69 38.91
CA GLU A 109 -7.95 -13.75 38.84
C GLU A 109 -7.57 -14.45 37.52
N VAL A 110 -6.82 -13.75 36.68
CA VAL A 110 -6.41 -14.21 35.34
C VAL A 110 -4.90 -14.05 35.17
N THR A 111 -4.28 -14.92 34.39
CA THR A 111 -2.92 -14.80 33.85
C THR A 111 -2.97 -14.03 32.53
N LYS A 112 -1.98 -13.16 32.31
CA LYS A 112 -1.83 -12.43 31.05
C LYS A 112 -0.89 -13.19 30.12
N HIS A 113 -1.39 -13.61 28.96
CA HIS A 113 -0.56 -14.16 27.88
C HIS A 113 -0.34 -13.04 26.87
N VAL A 114 0.92 -12.64 26.70
CA VAL A 114 1.33 -11.50 25.87
C VAL A 114 1.89 -12.01 24.55
N THR A 115 1.59 -11.30 23.47
CA THR A 115 2.26 -11.45 22.18
C THR A 115 2.66 -10.08 21.65
N GLU A 116 3.95 -9.90 21.40
CA GLU A 116 4.52 -8.71 20.78
C GLU A 116 4.84 -9.05 19.32
N LEU A 117 4.46 -8.16 18.40
CA LEU A 117 4.85 -8.20 16.99
C LEU A 117 5.61 -6.92 16.67
N THR A 118 6.86 -7.09 16.24
CA THR A 118 7.72 -6.02 15.77
C THR A 118 8.05 -6.26 14.31
N VAL A 119 7.60 -5.35 13.44
CA VAL A 119 7.95 -5.32 12.02
C VAL A 119 8.76 -4.07 11.75
N ARG A 120 9.87 -4.24 11.06
CA ARG A 120 10.76 -3.17 10.61
C ARG A 120 11.10 -3.37 9.15
N HIS A 121 10.96 -2.32 8.35
CA HIS A 121 11.33 -2.33 6.95
C HIS A 121 11.91 -0.97 6.60
N GLY A 122 13.12 -0.98 6.06
CA GLY A 122 13.76 0.18 5.48
C GLY A 122 14.36 -0.21 4.13
N GLN A 123 14.16 0.61 3.11
CA GLN A 123 14.79 0.41 1.80
C GLN A 123 15.23 1.73 1.18
N LEU A 124 16.35 1.65 0.47
CA LEU A 124 16.91 2.66 -0.42
C LEU A 124 17.23 1.99 -1.74
N ALA A 125 16.62 2.48 -2.81
CA ALA A 125 16.93 2.08 -4.18
C ALA A 125 17.41 3.32 -4.93
N ASP A 126 18.31 3.18 -5.90
CA ASP A 126 18.82 4.22 -6.80
C ASP A 126 19.03 3.65 -8.21
N LEU A 127 18.81 4.46 -9.24
CA LEU A 127 18.87 4.10 -10.66
C LEU A 127 19.34 5.31 -11.46
N ALA A 128 20.25 5.09 -12.40
CA ALA A 128 20.58 6.07 -13.43
C ALA A 128 20.60 5.41 -14.81
N ILE A 129 19.94 6.05 -15.76
CA ILE A 129 19.99 5.68 -17.18
C ILE A 129 20.53 6.88 -17.95
N ILE A 130 21.72 6.73 -18.52
CA ILE A 130 22.35 7.73 -19.37
C ILE A 130 22.35 7.19 -20.79
N THR A 131 21.77 7.94 -21.73
CA THR A 131 21.67 7.51 -23.12
C THR A 131 21.91 8.64 -24.11
N GLU A 132 22.70 8.33 -25.13
CA GLU A 132 23.02 9.25 -26.22
C GLU A 132 22.82 8.55 -27.57
N TRP A 133 22.18 9.24 -28.51
CA TRP A 133 22.18 8.85 -29.91
C TRP A 133 22.02 10.07 -30.79
N SER A 134 22.71 10.10 -31.92
CA SER A 134 22.51 11.15 -32.93
C SER A 134 22.78 10.67 -34.35
N ASP A 135 22.14 11.35 -35.30
CA ASP A 135 22.49 11.33 -36.70
C ASP A 135 22.46 12.75 -37.30
N ALA A 136 22.62 12.85 -38.62
CA ALA A 136 22.66 14.15 -39.30
C ALA A 136 21.32 14.94 -39.28
N ARG A 137 20.25 14.39 -38.70
CA ARG A 137 18.89 14.93 -38.70
C ARG A 137 18.36 15.17 -37.29
N ALA A 138 18.62 14.25 -36.37
CA ALA A 138 18.15 14.33 -35.00
C ALA A 138 19.03 13.55 -34.03
N GLY A 139 18.87 13.84 -32.75
CA GLY A 139 19.55 13.15 -31.66
C GLY A 139 18.91 13.42 -30.31
N TRP A 140 19.32 12.64 -29.31
CA TRP A 140 19.07 12.89 -27.91
C TRP A 140 20.34 12.64 -27.10
N ASP A 141 20.43 13.36 -26.00
CA ASP A 141 21.36 13.14 -24.90
C ASP A 141 20.51 13.27 -23.64
N LEU A 142 20.27 12.16 -22.94
CA LEU A 142 19.32 12.10 -21.83
C LEU A 142 19.95 11.37 -20.66
N THR A 143 19.80 11.97 -19.49
CA THR A 143 20.06 11.40 -18.18
C THR A 143 18.73 11.27 -17.47
N ILE A 144 18.39 10.05 -17.07
CA ILE A 144 17.20 9.71 -16.29
C ILE A 144 17.71 9.23 -14.94
N SER A 145 17.32 9.87 -13.83
CA SER A 145 17.76 9.52 -12.47
C SER A 145 16.60 9.09 -11.61
N ALA A 146 16.90 8.14 -10.70
CA ALA A 146 15.87 7.42 -10.00
C ALA A 146 16.12 6.57 -8.69
N ASN A 147 15.85 7.08 -7.49
CA ASN A 147 15.58 6.49 -6.15
C ASN A 147 14.17 6.04 -5.62
N ALA A 148 14.17 5.23 -4.58
CA ALA A 148 13.03 5.20 -3.69
C ALA A 148 13.45 4.94 -2.27
N ASP A 149 12.82 5.69 -1.38
CA ASP A 149 13.03 5.58 0.04
C ASP A 149 11.75 5.04 0.65
N GLY A 150 11.87 4.02 1.49
CA GLY A 150 10.72 3.39 2.11
C GLY A 150 10.97 3.02 3.55
N VAL A 151 10.04 3.40 4.42
CA VAL A 151 9.99 2.97 5.82
C VAL A 151 8.63 2.35 6.08
N PHE A 152 8.61 1.18 6.73
CA PHE A 152 7.40 0.59 7.23
C PHE A 152 7.64 -0.13 8.57
N ASN A 153 7.00 0.37 9.61
CA ASN A 153 7.15 -0.12 10.97
C ASN A 153 5.78 -0.49 11.55
N ILE A 154 5.72 -1.61 12.25
CA ILE A 154 4.58 -1.98 13.10
C ILE A 154 5.11 -2.39 14.46
N ASP A 155 4.48 -1.87 15.50
CA ASP A 155 4.58 -2.41 16.86
C ASP A 155 3.18 -2.75 17.34
N ALA A 156 2.95 -4.01 17.71
CA ALA A 156 1.67 -4.47 18.20
C ALA A 156 1.85 -5.30 19.48
N PHE A 157 1.17 -4.87 20.53
CA PHE A 157 1.20 -5.47 21.87
C PHE A 157 -0.18 -6.05 22.17
N TYR A 158 -0.27 -7.38 22.16
CA TYR A 158 -1.50 -8.14 22.35
C TYR A 158 -1.51 -8.87 23.69
N VAL A 159 -2.66 -8.88 24.38
CA VAL A 159 -2.82 -9.56 25.68
C VAL A 159 -4.11 -10.39 25.69
N GLU A 160 -4.00 -11.67 26.01
CA GLU A 160 -5.12 -12.52 26.38
C GLU A 160 -5.23 -12.70 27.90
N TYR A 161 -6.46 -12.70 28.41
CA TYR A 161 -6.75 -12.91 29.82
C TYR A 161 -7.32 -14.31 30.05
N ARG A 162 -6.50 -15.23 30.59
CA ARG A 162 -6.90 -16.62 30.82
C ARG A 162 -6.91 -16.96 32.30
N ASP A 163 -7.85 -17.76 32.78
CA ASP A 163 -7.84 -18.22 34.18
C ASP A 163 -6.99 -19.49 34.38
N ALA A 164 -7.00 -20.05 35.60
CA ALA A 164 -6.23 -21.24 35.92
C ALA A 164 -6.77 -22.55 35.32
N ASP A 165 -7.97 -22.51 34.73
CA ASP A 165 -8.60 -23.63 34.00
C ASP A 165 -8.51 -23.40 32.46
N ASP A 166 -7.68 -22.46 32.00
CA ASP A 166 -7.49 -22.05 30.59
C ASP A 166 -8.77 -21.52 29.90
N LEU A 167 -9.70 -20.94 30.68
CA LEU A 167 -10.83 -20.21 30.10
C LEU A 167 -10.40 -18.79 29.70
N LEU A 168 -10.72 -18.39 28.47
CA LEU A 168 -10.41 -17.07 27.92
C LEU A 168 -11.53 -16.08 28.23
N TYR A 169 -11.20 -15.00 28.94
CA TYR A 169 -12.15 -13.98 29.38
C TYR A 169 -12.24 -12.76 28.45
N GLY A 170 -11.19 -12.51 27.68
CA GLY A 170 -11.12 -11.38 26.76
C GLY A 170 -9.69 -11.16 26.28
N HIS A 171 -9.53 -10.19 25.40
CA HIS A 171 -8.23 -9.84 24.84
C HIS A 171 -8.15 -8.40 24.33
N ASP A 172 -6.98 -7.79 24.53
CA ASP A 172 -6.69 -6.40 24.19
C ASP A 172 -5.53 -6.32 23.19
N LEU A 173 -5.55 -5.31 22.32
CA LEU A 173 -4.47 -4.93 21.41
C LEU A 173 -4.15 -3.44 21.55
N GLU A 174 -2.87 -3.11 21.66
CA GLU A 174 -2.32 -1.76 21.44
C GLU A 174 -1.37 -1.82 20.25
N MET A 175 -1.54 -0.95 19.26
CA MET A 175 -0.77 -0.98 18.02
C MET A 175 -0.37 0.43 17.58
N SER A 176 0.85 0.55 17.06
CA SER A 176 1.29 1.69 16.26
C SER A 176 1.85 1.22 14.91
N MET A 177 1.72 2.09 13.91
CA MET A 177 2.22 1.84 12.57
C MET A 177 2.76 3.14 11.96
N GLU A 178 3.82 3.03 11.19
CA GLU A 178 4.38 4.09 10.38
C GLU A 178 4.67 3.54 8.98
N ALA A 179 4.24 4.24 7.95
CA ALA A 179 4.57 3.98 6.56
C ALA A 179 4.91 5.30 5.89
N ASP A 180 6.12 5.42 5.36
CA ASP A 180 6.57 6.59 4.60
C ASP A 180 7.24 6.09 3.32
N GLN A 181 6.80 6.62 2.18
CA GLN A 181 7.34 6.26 0.88
C GLN A 181 7.64 7.52 0.09
N THR A 182 8.88 7.66 -0.34
CA THR A 182 9.36 8.78 -1.15
C THR A 182 9.89 8.27 -2.49
N TYR A 183 9.49 8.96 -3.56
CA TYR A 183 9.93 8.74 -4.93
C TYR A 183 10.25 10.11 -5.55
N GLY A 184 11.50 10.39 -5.88
CA GLY A 184 11.81 11.36 -6.94
C GLY A 184 11.64 10.79 -8.37
N PHE A 185 12.04 11.57 -9.38
CA PHE A 185 12.35 11.17 -10.75
C PHE A 185 12.96 12.37 -11.47
N GLY A 186 14.12 12.18 -12.09
CA GLY A 186 14.77 13.20 -12.90
C GLY A 186 14.85 12.79 -14.37
N LEU A 187 14.55 13.73 -15.27
CA LEU A 187 14.86 13.64 -16.70
C LEU A 187 15.56 14.94 -17.12
N GLN A 188 16.87 14.87 -17.32
CA GLN A 188 17.69 16.00 -17.72
C GLN A 188 18.45 15.69 -19.00
N GLY A 189 18.60 16.66 -19.88
CA GLY A 189 19.32 16.46 -21.13
C GLY A 189 18.86 17.38 -22.25
N SER A 190 18.89 16.89 -23.47
CA SER A 190 18.37 17.61 -24.63
C SER A 190 17.93 16.71 -25.78
N LEU A 191 16.97 17.22 -26.56
CA LEU A 191 16.66 16.73 -27.88
C LEU A 191 17.27 17.67 -28.92
N GLU A 192 17.79 17.13 -30.01
CA GLU A 192 18.39 17.93 -31.07
C GLU A 192 17.89 17.60 -32.47
N ALA A 193 17.99 18.57 -33.37
CA ALA A 193 17.74 18.44 -34.80
C ALA A 193 18.74 19.24 -35.63
N ASP A 194 18.79 18.92 -36.93
CA ASP A 194 19.69 19.53 -37.91
C ASP A 194 21.17 19.48 -37.49
N ASP A 195 21.68 18.29 -37.10
CA ASP A 195 23.11 18.08 -36.74
C ASP A 195 23.54 18.96 -35.54
N GLY A 196 22.65 19.12 -34.55
CA GLY A 196 22.86 19.91 -33.34
C GLY A 196 22.67 21.43 -33.50
N ASP A 197 22.19 21.91 -34.65
CA ASP A 197 21.89 23.35 -34.85
C ASP A 197 20.64 23.80 -34.08
N LYS A 198 19.73 22.86 -33.76
CA LYS A 198 18.51 23.07 -32.99
C LYS A 198 18.54 22.16 -31.78
N VAL A 199 18.58 22.74 -30.58
CA VAL A 199 18.68 21.99 -29.32
C VAL A 199 17.57 22.46 -28.39
N MET A 200 16.76 21.50 -27.94
CA MET A 200 15.72 21.68 -26.93
C MET A 200 16.21 21.06 -25.63
N PRO A 201 16.54 21.87 -24.61
CA PRO A 201 16.92 21.34 -23.31
C PRO A 201 15.70 20.76 -22.57
N LEU A 202 15.95 19.72 -21.77
CA LEU A 202 15.00 19.10 -20.86
C LEU A 202 15.61 19.11 -19.46
N ASN A 203 14.80 19.47 -18.47
CA ASN A 203 15.15 19.37 -17.05
C ASN A 203 13.86 19.18 -16.26
N ILE A 204 13.28 18.00 -16.37
CA ILE A 204 12.02 17.65 -15.72
C ILE A 204 12.35 16.94 -14.42
N GLN A 205 11.84 17.46 -13.32
CA GLN A 205 12.00 16.88 -11.99
C GLN A 205 10.63 16.58 -11.42
N MET A 206 10.44 15.38 -10.91
CA MET A 206 9.24 14.94 -10.23
C MET A 206 9.61 14.45 -8.83
N GLY A 207 8.79 14.80 -7.84
CA GLY A 207 8.88 14.32 -6.48
C GLY A 207 7.50 13.87 -6.00
N MET A 208 7.43 12.76 -5.30
CA MET A 208 6.22 12.22 -4.69
C MET A 208 6.59 11.64 -3.33
N ASN A 209 5.91 12.08 -2.28
CA ASN A 209 5.97 11.45 -0.97
C ASN A 209 4.53 11.12 -0.54
N VAL A 210 4.37 9.95 0.08
CA VAL A 210 3.11 9.52 0.70
C VAL A 210 3.45 8.94 2.06
N ASP A 211 2.83 9.52 3.09
CA ASP A 211 2.96 9.06 4.47
C ASP A 211 1.60 8.63 5.03
N TYR A 212 1.61 7.56 5.81
CA TYR A 212 0.49 7.10 6.61
C TYR A 212 1.01 6.58 7.95
N SER A 213 0.45 7.09 9.05
CA SER A 213 0.80 6.59 10.38
C SER A 213 -0.44 6.37 11.23
N VAL A 214 -0.37 5.31 12.04
CA VAL A 214 -1.27 5.05 13.16
C VAL A 214 -0.46 5.34 14.42
N SER A 215 -0.63 6.51 15.01
CA SER A 215 0.14 6.92 16.20
C SER A 215 -0.20 6.06 17.42
N ASN A 216 -1.47 5.67 17.53
CA ASN A 216 -1.97 4.75 18.55
C ASN A 216 -3.31 4.19 18.08
N ALA A 217 -3.47 2.88 18.18
CA ALA A 217 -4.73 2.20 18.02
C ALA A 217 -4.90 1.18 19.14
N GLU A 218 -5.99 1.29 19.86
CA GLU A 218 -6.32 0.42 20.99
C GLU A 218 -7.62 -0.32 20.67
N SER A 219 -7.68 -1.59 21.06
CA SER A 219 -8.87 -2.39 20.83
C SER A 219 -9.05 -3.45 21.91
N SER A 220 -10.29 -3.68 22.32
CA SER A 220 -10.62 -4.59 23.42
C SER A 220 -11.86 -5.44 23.11
N VAL A 221 -11.78 -6.71 23.48
CA VAL A 221 -12.90 -7.67 23.43
C VAL A 221 -13.02 -8.32 24.80
N LEU A 222 -14.24 -8.35 25.33
CA LEU A 222 -14.58 -9.09 26.55
C LEU A 222 -15.71 -10.07 26.24
N TYR A 223 -15.56 -11.34 26.59
CA TYR A 223 -16.59 -12.34 26.29
C TYR A 223 -17.76 -12.26 27.28
N THR A 224 -18.99 -12.50 26.82
CA THR A 224 -20.16 -12.56 27.71
C THR A 224 -20.17 -13.83 28.56
N GLU A 225 -19.60 -14.92 28.04
CA GLU A 225 -19.23 -16.12 28.77
C GLU A 225 -17.77 -16.50 28.44
N PRO A 226 -16.95 -16.95 29.41
CA PRO A 226 -15.56 -17.29 29.12
C PRO A 226 -15.45 -18.42 28.09
N SER A 227 -14.65 -18.20 27.06
CA SER A 227 -14.42 -19.17 25.97
C SER A 227 -13.55 -20.34 26.44
N ASP A 228 -13.89 -21.54 25.98
CA ASP A 228 -13.11 -22.77 26.25
C ASP A 228 -12.12 -23.10 25.13
N ILE A 229 -11.84 -22.16 24.21
CA ILE A 229 -11.06 -22.43 23.01
C ILE A 229 -9.67 -23.01 23.27
N HIS A 230 -8.98 -22.55 24.32
CA HIS A 230 -7.66 -23.09 24.69
C HIS A 230 -7.74 -24.52 25.25
N GLN A 231 -8.87 -24.92 25.82
CA GLN A 231 -9.12 -26.32 26.21
C GLN A 231 -9.37 -27.19 24.98
N GLN A 232 -10.07 -26.65 23.97
CA GLN A 232 -10.28 -27.34 22.69
C GLN A 232 -8.95 -27.50 21.93
N LEU A 233 -8.14 -26.45 21.83
CA LEU A 233 -6.78 -26.49 21.25
C LEU A 233 -5.89 -27.52 21.96
N SER A 234 -5.98 -27.61 23.29
CA SER A 234 -5.26 -28.61 24.09
C SER A 234 -5.70 -30.06 23.81
N ALA A 235 -6.93 -30.25 23.33
CA ALA A 235 -7.49 -31.56 23.02
C ALA A 235 -7.27 -31.98 21.56
N LEU A 236 -6.88 -31.03 20.69
CA LEU A 236 -6.71 -31.22 19.26
C LEU A 236 -5.59 -32.22 18.95
N ALA A 237 -5.90 -33.23 18.14
CA ALA A 237 -4.94 -34.22 17.68
C ALA A 237 -4.53 -33.96 16.21
N GLY A 238 -3.37 -34.48 15.82
CA GLY A 238 -2.94 -34.43 14.42
C GLY A 238 -3.95 -35.14 13.50
N GLY A 239 -4.28 -34.49 12.40
CA GLY A 239 -5.31 -34.87 11.43
C GLY A 239 -6.69 -34.26 11.72
N GLU A 240 -6.83 -33.43 12.74
CA GLU A 240 -8.07 -32.76 13.12
C GLU A 240 -8.01 -31.26 12.79
N ASP A 241 -9.18 -30.68 12.54
CA ASP A 241 -9.40 -29.25 12.37
C ASP A 241 -10.21 -28.67 13.54
N LEU A 242 -9.99 -27.38 13.81
CA LEU A 242 -10.73 -26.61 14.80
C LEU A 242 -11.00 -25.21 14.26
N GLY A 243 -12.26 -24.82 14.21
CA GLY A 243 -12.69 -23.46 13.95
C GLY A 243 -13.00 -22.70 15.24
N TRP A 244 -12.80 -21.39 15.22
CA TRP A 244 -13.16 -20.46 16.27
C TRP A 244 -13.83 -19.24 15.66
N GLU A 245 -14.96 -18.86 16.25
CA GLU A 245 -15.74 -17.72 15.81
C GLU A 245 -16.07 -16.85 17.02
N VAL A 246 -16.08 -15.52 16.86
CA VAL A 246 -16.64 -14.57 17.83
C VAL A 246 -17.78 -13.84 17.15
N GLY A 247 -18.93 -13.78 17.82
CA GLY A 247 -20.14 -13.08 17.38
C GLY A 247 -21.01 -13.86 16.39
N SER A 248 -22.19 -14.32 16.84
CA SER A 248 -23.23 -14.90 15.97
C SER A 248 -24.29 -13.86 15.57
N GLY A 249 -24.87 -13.99 14.37
CA GLY A 249 -25.99 -13.11 13.97
C GLY A 249 -27.22 -13.29 14.86
N ASP A 250 -27.95 -12.20 15.10
CA ASP A 250 -29.18 -12.11 15.92
C ASP A 250 -30.36 -13.00 15.46
N ASP A 251 -30.22 -13.81 14.39
CA ASP A 251 -31.32 -14.51 13.72
C ASP A 251 -31.27 -16.06 13.78
N ASP A 252 -30.41 -16.66 14.60
CA ASP A 252 -30.19 -18.12 14.58
C ASP A 252 -31.04 -18.90 15.59
N TYR A 253 -32.37 -18.76 15.49
CA TYR A 253 -33.27 -19.76 16.07
C TYR A 253 -33.14 -21.07 15.28
N VAL A 254 -32.36 -22.03 15.79
CA VAL A 254 -32.35 -23.40 15.26
C VAL A 254 -33.77 -23.97 15.28
N TYR A 255 -34.33 -24.20 14.11
CA TYR A 255 -35.64 -24.79 13.90
C TYR A 255 -35.54 -26.30 14.11
N TRP A 256 -36.14 -26.74 15.23
CA TRP A 256 -36.29 -28.15 15.54
C TRP A 256 -37.70 -28.64 15.20
N ARG A 257 -37.76 -29.76 14.49
CA ARG A 257 -39.00 -30.50 14.27
C ARG A 257 -39.03 -31.78 15.08
N ASP A 258 -40.11 -31.98 15.82
CA ASP A 258 -40.33 -33.18 16.61
C ASP A 258 -41.05 -34.30 15.83
N PHE A 259 -40.53 -35.52 15.97
CA PHE A 259 -41.12 -36.75 15.43
C PHE A 259 -41.35 -37.76 16.56
N ASP A 260 -42.62 -38.04 16.85
CA ASP A 260 -43.01 -39.04 17.85
C ASP A 260 -42.53 -40.44 17.42
N ALA A 261 -41.67 -41.05 18.24
CA ALA A 261 -41.03 -42.33 17.94
C ALA A 261 -41.98 -43.54 18.06
N ASP A 262 -43.23 -43.33 18.52
CA ASP A 262 -44.29 -44.35 18.40
C ASP A 262 -44.86 -44.45 16.98
N TYR A 263 -44.54 -43.49 16.11
CA TYR A 263 -45.08 -43.39 14.75
C TYR A 263 -44.01 -43.23 13.68
N TRP A 264 -42.85 -42.66 14.04
CA TRP A 264 -41.75 -42.36 13.13
C TRP A 264 -40.46 -43.05 13.57
N THR A 265 -39.69 -43.51 12.59
CA THR A 265 -38.33 -44.02 12.78
C THR A 265 -37.39 -43.19 11.91
N CYS A 266 -36.41 -42.55 12.53
CA CYS A 266 -35.35 -41.79 11.85
C CYS A 266 -34.03 -42.58 11.91
N GLU A 267 -33.45 -42.89 10.75
CA GLU A 267 -32.19 -43.63 10.65
C GLU A 267 -31.19 -42.87 9.77
N TRP A 268 -29.93 -42.80 10.20
CA TRP A 268 -28.84 -42.26 9.39
C TRP A 268 -28.58 -43.14 8.17
N ASN A 269 -28.49 -42.54 6.98
CA ASN A 269 -28.30 -43.26 5.73
C ASN A 269 -26.88 -43.18 5.15
N GLY A 270 -25.99 -42.43 5.80
CA GLY A 270 -24.62 -42.15 5.36
C GLY A 270 -24.37 -40.66 5.15
N ASP A 271 -25.39 -39.92 4.71
CA ASP A 271 -25.29 -38.49 4.39
C ASP A 271 -26.31 -37.62 5.15
N MET A 272 -27.41 -38.22 5.64
CA MET A 272 -28.50 -37.55 6.36
C MET A 272 -29.38 -38.54 7.14
N TYR A 273 -30.30 -38.05 7.98
CA TYR A 273 -31.33 -38.86 8.63
C TYR A 273 -32.58 -39.01 7.76
N ASP A 274 -32.97 -40.26 7.49
CA ASP A 274 -34.24 -40.62 6.85
C ASP A 274 -35.30 -40.93 7.90
N CYS A 275 -36.32 -40.07 8.03
CA CYS A 275 -37.45 -40.23 8.93
C CYS A 275 -38.66 -40.79 8.20
N THR A 276 -39.15 -41.96 8.63
CA THR A 276 -40.28 -42.66 7.98
C THR A 276 -41.34 -43.10 8.96
N THR A 277 -42.60 -43.14 8.53
CA THR A 277 -43.66 -43.73 9.36
C THR A 277 -43.64 -45.25 9.33
N ASP A 278 -44.06 -45.90 10.43
CA ASP A 278 -44.11 -47.36 10.59
C ASP A 278 -44.94 -48.09 9.50
N ASP A 279 -45.90 -47.39 8.90
CA ASP A 279 -46.74 -47.91 7.82
C ASP A 279 -46.20 -47.59 6.42
N GLY A 280 -45.09 -46.84 6.34
CA GLY A 280 -44.32 -46.50 5.13
C GLY A 280 -45.02 -45.53 4.19
N TRP A 281 -46.00 -44.75 4.68
CA TRP A 281 -46.78 -43.83 3.86
C TRP A 281 -46.20 -42.42 3.81
N ASP A 282 -45.55 -41.97 4.88
CA ASP A 282 -44.91 -40.65 4.96
C ASP A 282 -43.39 -40.79 5.16
N TYR A 283 -42.66 -39.85 4.58
CA TYR A 283 -41.19 -39.82 4.52
C TYR A 283 -40.73 -38.36 4.59
N ASP A 284 -39.73 -38.10 5.42
CA ASP A 284 -39.03 -36.83 5.55
C ASP A 284 -37.53 -37.10 5.72
N TRP A 285 -36.69 -36.11 5.44
CA TRP A 285 -35.24 -36.21 5.60
C TRP A 285 -34.71 -34.97 6.31
N TRP A 286 -33.65 -35.14 7.09
CA TRP A 286 -33.04 -34.07 7.89
C TRP A 286 -31.52 -34.24 7.97
N TYR A 287 -30.76 -33.15 7.96
CA TYR A 287 -29.30 -33.25 8.11
C TYR A 287 -28.87 -33.73 9.49
N TYR A 288 -29.67 -33.47 10.53
CA TYR A 288 -29.38 -33.97 11.88
C TYR A 288 -30.65 -34.34 12.66
N CYS A 289 -30.57 -35.39 13.48
CA CYS A 289 -31.65 -35.84 14.36
C CYS A 289 -31.15 -36.44 15.68
N GLU A 290 -31.83 -36.10 16.78
CA GLU A 290 -31.55 -36.60 18.12
C GLU A 290 -32.73 -37.39 18.70
N TYR A 291 -32.47 -38.60 19.20
CA TYR A 291 -33.50 -39.40 19.88
C TYR A 291 -33.47 -39.26 21.40
N TYR A 292 -34.59 -38.81 21.98
CA TYR A 292 -34.74 -38.72 23.43
C TYR A 292 -35.66 -39.80 23.98
N SER A 293 -35.05 -40.83 24.58
CA SER A 293 -35.77 -41.93 25.24
C SER A 293 -36.70 -41.50 26.39
N SER A 294 -36.44 -40.35 27.02
CA SER A 294 -37.27 -39.78 28.09
C SER A 294 -38.64 -39.30 27.62
N PHE A 295 -38.74 -38.88 26.35
CA PHE A 295 -39.94 -38.34 25.72
C PHE A 295 -40.45 -39.23 24.58
N ASN A 296 -39.64 -40.20 24.15
CA ASN A 296 -39.87 -41.08 23.02
C ASN A 296 -40.11 -40.28 21.73
N THR A 297 -39.19 -39.38 21.41
CA THR A 297 -39.33 -38.42 20.31
C THR A 297 -37.96 -38.16 19.69
N TYR A 298 -37.91 -38.03 18.37
CA TYR A 298 -36.76 -37.49 17.65
C TYR A 298 -36.93 -35.98 17.48
N TYR A 299 -35.86 -35.21 17.64
CA TYR A 299 -35.82 -33.79 17.25
C TYR A 299 -34.84 -33.66 16.11
N CYS A 300 -35.28 -33.10 14.99
CA CYS A 300 -34.47 -32.99 13.78
C CYS A 300 -34.41 -31.55 13.27
N THR A 301 -33.30 -31.18 12.65
CA THR A 301 -33.07 -29.85 12.06
C THR A 301 -32.28 -29.95 10.75
N ASP A 302 -32.52 -28.97 9.87
CA ASP A 302 -31.82 -28.75 8.60
C ASP A 302 -30.93 -27.51 8.66
N ASP A 303 -30.94 -26.79 9.78
CA ASP A 303 -30.16 -25.56 9.95
C ASP A 303 -28.67 -25.85 10.18
N PHE A 304 -28.30 -27.13 10.31
CA PHE A 304 -26.92 -27.58 10.32
C PHE A 304 -26.50 -28.04 8.92
N ASP A 305 -25.26 -27.76 8.54
CA ASP A 305 -24.70 -28.23 7.28
C ASP A 305 -24.58 -29.75 7.23
N GLN A 306 -24.54 -30.29 6.01
CA GLN A 306 -24.43 -31.73 5.78
C GLN A 306 -23.02 -32.24 6.14
N ASN A 307 -22.88 -32.93 7.28
CA ASN A 307 -21.64 -33.60 7.69
C ASN A 307 -21.91 -35.05 8.15
N SER A 308 -21.02 -35.97 7.79
CA SER A 308 -21.09 -37.38 8.21
C SER A 308 -20.86 -37.61 9.70
N ASP A 309 -20.17 -36.69 10.38
CA ASP A 309 -19.83 -36.81 11.80
C ASP A 309 -21.05 -36.62 12.72
N TRP A 310 -22.12 -36.01 12.19
CA TRP A 310 -23.41 -35.83 12.86
C TRP A 310 -24.09 -37.14 13.27
N GLU A 311 -23.71 -38.29 12.72
CA GLU A 311 -24.20 -39.59 13.20
C GLU A 311 -23.91 -39.81 14.70
N ASN A 312 -22.85 -39.20 15.23
CA ASN A 312 -22.31 -39.47 16.57
C ASN A 312 -22.26 -38.25 17.51
N SER A 313 -22.74 -37.08 17.08
CA SER A 313 -22.56 -35.80 17.81
C SER A 313 -23.40 -35.65 19.09
N LEU A 314 -24.14 -36.68 19.49
CA LEU A 314 -25.02 -36.71 20.68
C LEU A 314 -24.31 -36.42 22.02
N SER A 315 -23.00 -36.20 22.06
CA SER A 315 -22.29 -35.73 23.25
C SER A 315 -22.08 -34.21 23.30
N TRP A 316 -22.11 -33.50 22.17
CA TRP A 316 -21.70 -32.09 22.04
C TRP A 316 -22.76 -31.20 21.35
N THR A 317 -23.91 -31.77 20.98
CA THR A 317 -25.06 -31.06 20.41
C THR A 317 -26.32 -31.59 21.09
N HIS A 318 -27.19 -30.71 21.60
CA HIS A 318 -28.42 -31.13 22.27
C HIS A 318 -29.61 -30.18 22.04
N TYR A 319 -30.75 -30.72 21.62
CA TYR A 319 -32.04 -30.03 21.69
C TYR A 319 -32.38 -29.47 23.10
N TYR A 320 -31.86 -30.07 24.18
CA TYR A 320 -32.20 -29.70 25.57
C TYR A 320 -31.53 -28.44 26.12
N ASP A 321 -30.33 -28.12 25.67
CA ASP A 321 -29.61 -26.93 26.11
C ASP A 321 -29.80 -25.75 25.16
N GLY A 322 -30.32 -25.98 23.96
CA GLY A 322 -30.58 -24.93 22.98
C GLY A 322 -29.31 -24.41 22.30
N THR A 323 -28.20 -25.12 22.45
CA THR A 323 -26.92 -24.80 21.82
C THR A 323 -26.80 -25.52 20.47
N SER A 324 -26.31 -24.80 19.46
CA SER A 324 -25.87 -25.34 18.17
C SER A 324 -24.44 -25.89 18.32
N PRO A 325 -23.99 -26.89 17.53
CA PRO A 325 -22.56 -27.07 17.29
C PRO A 325 -22.03 -25.80 16.61
N ASN A 326 -21.21 -25.03 17.33
CA ASN A 326 -20.73 -23.68 16.97
C ASN A 326 -21.84 -22.63 16.82
N MET A 327 -22.08 -21.85 17.87
CA MET A 327 -22.67 -20.50 17.77
C MET A 327 -21.58 -19.41 17.90
N GLY A 328 -20.31 -19.76 17.72
CA GLY A 328 -19.20 -18.89 18.12
C GLY A 328 -19.23 -18.54 19.62
N ASP A 329 -18.20 -17.85 20.07
CA ASP A 329 -18.19 -17.19 21.37
C ASP A 329 -18.99 -15.89 21.29
N GLU A 330 -19.87 -15.64 22.24
CA GLU A 330 -20.54 -14.33 22.37
C GLU A 330 -19.61 -13.35 23.09
N ALA A 331 -19.46 -12.15 22.53
CA ALA A 331 -18.66 -11.08 23.13
C ALA A 331 -19.48 -9.82 23.37
N GLU A 332 -19.08 -9.03 24.37
CA GLU A 332 -19.48 -7.64 24.48
C GLU A 332 -19.07 -6.88 23.21
N PRO A 333 -19.75 -5.78 22.86
CA PRO A 333 -19.40 -4.97 21.69
C PRO A 333 -17.91 -4.67 21.66
N HIS A 334 -17.27 -5.04 20.56
CA HIS A 334 -15.87 -4.75 20.32
C HIS A 334 -15.70 -3.25 20.23
N SER A 335 -14.78 -2.71 21.02
CA SER A 335 -14.57 -1.27 21.04
C SER A 335 -13.10 -0.95 20.97
N GLY A 336 -12.81 0.18 20.33
CA GLY A 336 -11.46 0.66 20.15
C GLY A 336 -11.43 2.13 19.79
N ASP A 337 -10.24 2.69 19.91
CA ASP A 337 -9.91 4.07 19.58
C ASP A 337 -8.72 4.06 18.63
N PHE A 338 -8.66 5.01 17.70
CA PHE A 338 -7.53 5.15 16.78
C PHE A 338 -7.18 6.61 16.54
N THR A 339 -5.91 6.86 16.24
CA THR A 339 -5.41 8.16 15.76
C THR A 339 -4.52 7.93 14.55
N THR A 340 -4.88 8.53 13.43
CA THR A 340 -4.17 8.39 12.16
C THR A 340 -3.70 9.74 11.63
N SER A 341 -2.64 9.70 10.81
CA SER A 341 -2.18 10.81 9.99
C SER A 341 -1.93 10.29 8.59
N THR A 342 -2.41 11.02 7.59
CA THR A 342 -2.18 10.75 6.17
C THR A 342 -1.66 12.03 5.54
N GLY A 343 -0.57 11.93 4.78
CA GLY A 343 -0.03 13.03 4.02
C GLY A 343 0.39 12.59 2.64
N PHE A 344 0.38 13.55 1.72
CA PHE A 344 1.06 13.40 0.45
C PHE A 344 1.68 14.72 0.02
N ASN A 345 2.74 14.61 -0.75
CA ASN A 345 3.37 15.70 -1.44
C ASN A 345 3.69 15.26 -2.87
N PHE A 346 3.40 16.10 -3.84
CA PHE A 346 3.71 15.91 -5.24
C PHE A 346 4.28 17.21 -5.81
N GLU A 347 5.39 17.10 -6.52
CA GLU A 347 6.03 18.20 -7.23
C GLU A 347 6.41 17.74 -8.63
N LEU A 348 6.19 18.58 -9.64
CA LEU A 348 6.62 18.40 -11.02
C LEU A 348 7.08 19.74 -11.55
N THR A 349 8.35 19.86 -11.93
CA THR A 349 8.94 21.13 -12.39
C THR A 349 9.71 20.96 -13.68
N GLY A 350 9.95 22.08 -14.37
CA GLY A 350 10.88 22.15 -15.49
C GLY A 350 10.37 21.52 -16.80
N LEU A 351 9.07 21.34 -16.92
CA LEU A 351 8.41 21.06 -18.19
C LEU A 351 8.71 22.17 -19.21
N PRO A 352 8.99 21.85 -20.49
CA PRO A 352 9.32 22.83 -21.52
C PRO A 352 8.06 23.56 -22.03
N ALA A 353 7.36 24.25 -21.12
CA ALA A 353 6.07 24.90 -21.36
C ALA A 353 6.13 25.91 -22.52
N GLU A 354 7.26 26.61 -22.68
CA GLU A 354 7.53 27.55 -23.79
C GLU A 354 7.48 26.89 -25.17
N GLU A 355 7.90 25.63 -25.25
CA GLU A 355 7.91 24.87 -26.49
C GLU A 355 6.50 24.43 -26.92
N PHE A 356 5.55 24.42 -25.98
CA PHE A 356 4.13 24.19 -26.21
C PHE A 356 3.32 25.49 -26.27
N GLY A 357 4.00 26.64 -26.30
CA GLY A 357 3.37 27.96 -26.42
C GLY A 357 2.98 28.61 -25.08
N PHE A 358 3.25 27.99 -23.93
CA PHE A 358 2.96 28.58 -22.61
C PHE A 358 4.15 29.39 -22.07
N PRO A 359 3.95 30.41 -21.22
CA PRO A 359 5.07 31.06 -20.52
C PRO A 359 5.93 30.08 -19.69
N ALA A 360 7.25 30.32 -19.54
CA ALA A 360 8.10 29.50 -18.66
C ALA A 360 7.56 29.39 -17.23
N GLY A 361 7.69 28.20 -16.65
CA GLY A 361 7.25 27.86 -15.29
C GLY A 361 5.73 27.80 -15.11
N LYS A 362 4.93 27.95 -16.19
CA LYS A 362 3.46 27.87 -16.09
C LYS A 362 2.95 26.48 -15.75
N TRP A 363 3.76 25.44 -15.95
CA TRP A 363 3.39 24.05 -15.75
C TRP A 363 4.16 23.41 -14.59
N ASP A 364 4.83 24.22 -13.77
CA ASP A 364 5.36 23.73 -12.50
C ASP A 364 4.14 23.46 -11.59
N ILE A 365 3.96 22.20 -11.22
CA ILE A 365 2.82 21.71 -10.45
C ILE A 365 3.34 21.29 -9.09
N SER A 366 2.69 21.78 -8.03
CA SER A 366 2.92 21.29 -6.67
C SER A 366 1.58 21.07 -5.99
N ALA A 367 1.38 19.90 -5.40
CA ALA A 367 0.23 19.56 -4.59
C ALA A 367 0.73 18.94 -3.29
N SER A 368 0.24 19.42 -2.16
CA SER A 368 0.56 18.84 -0.87
C SER A 368 -0.64 19.01 0.04
N ASP A 369 -1.06 17.93 0.67
CA ASP A 369 -2.08 18.00 1.72
C ASP A 369 -1.75 16.99 2.82
N SER A 370 -2.27 17.27 4.02
CA SER A 370 -2.08 16.41 5.17
C SER A 370 -3.29 16.49 6.08
N VAL A 371 -3.77 15.34 6.55
CA VAL A 371 -4.90 15.24 7.47
C VAL A 371 -4.56 14.33 8.64
N THR A 372 -5.10 14.67 9.80
CA THR A 372 -5.09 13.79 10.97
C THR A 372 -6.52 13.45 11.33
N ASP A 373 -6.78 12.19 11.64
CA ASP A 373 -8.09 11.73 12.10
C ASP A 373 -7.99 11.03 13.46
N THR A 374 -9.06 11.11 14.24
CA THR A 374 -9.14 10.46 15.54
C THR A 374 -10.57 10.00 15.78
N GLY A 375 -10.73 8.68 15.84
CA GLY A 375 -12.02 8.03 15.94
C GLY A 375 -12.12 7.06 17.11
N SER A 376 -13.35 6.65 17.38
CA SER A 376 -13.69 5.58 18.31
C SER A 376 -14.77 4.73 17.66
N PHE A 377 -14.65 3.41 17.71
CA PHE A 377 -15.67 2.49 17.21
C PHE A 377 -16.20 1.60 18.33
N SER A 378 -17.42 1.11 18.13
CA SER A 378 -18.10 0.18 19.02
C SER A 378 -18.97 -0.70 18.14
N ASP A 379 -18.41 -1.82 17.72
CA ASP A 379 -19.09 -2.76 16.84
C ASP A 379 -19.99 -3.66 17.68
N GLU A 380 -21.30 -3.43 17.59
CA GLU A 380 -22.31 -4.30 18.21
C GLU A 380 -22.30 -5.72 17.59
N GLU A 381 -21.75 -5.87 16.38
CA GLU A 381 -21.63 -7.13 15.64
C GLU A 381 -20.15 -7.42 15.27
N TYR A 382 -19.25 -7.43 16.26
CA TYR A 382 -17.89 -7.92 16.04
C TYR A 382 -17.93 -9.35 15.56
N ARG A 383 -17.33 -9.60 14.39
CA ARG A 383 -17.19 -10.93 13.82
C ARG A 383 -15.73 -11.22 13.58
N CYS A 384 -15.29 -12.35 14.08
CA CYS A 384 -13.96 -12.88 13.84
C CYS A 384 -14.10 -14.39 13.64
N GLU A 385 -13.54 -14.92 12.56
CA GLU A 385 -13.53 -16.35 12.27
C GLU A 385 -12.10 -16.74 11.93
N MET A 386 -11.55 -17.69 12.69
CA MET A 386 -10.22 -18.26 12.46
C MET A 386 -10.29 -19.78 12.65
N GLY A 387 -9.22 -20.46 12.28
CA GLY A 387 -9.12 -21.89 12.56
C GLY A 387 -7.70 -22.41 12.45
N ILE A 388 -7.59 -23.69 12.76
CA ILE A 388 -6.38 -24.48 12.62
C ILE A 388 -6.72 -25.82 12.00
N GLU A 389 -5.96 -26.19 10.98
CA GLU A 389 -5.85 -27.56 10.52
C GLU A 389 -4.51 -28.11 11.01
N LEU A 390 -4.55 -29.09 11.91
CA LEU A 390 -3.35 -29.68 12.49
C LEU A 390 -3.00 -30.95 11.72
N PHE A 391 -1.82 -31.03 11.13
CA PHE A 391 -1.45 -32.16 10.28
C PHE A 391 -1.08 -33.41 11.08
N GLU A 392 -1.28 -34.59 10.47
CA GLU A 392 -0.78 -35.84 11.05
C GLU A 392 0.76 -35.90 11.01
N GLY A 393 1.37 -36.26 12.14
CA GLY A 393 2.82 -36.45 12.24
C GLY A 393 3.50 -35.33 13.02
N THR A 394 4.70 -35.62 13.50
CA THR A 394 5.52 -34.67 14.25
C THR A 394 6.89 -34.54 13.61
N GLN A 395 7.53 -33.40 13.84
CA GLN A 395 8.93 -33.15 13.50
C GLN A 395 9.66 -32.59 14.72
N MET A 396 10.97 -32.85 14.78
CA MET A 396 11.84 -32.21 15.76
C MET A 396 12.46 -30.97 15.12
N ILE A 397 12.27 -29.82 15.76
CA ILE A 397 12.94 -28.57 15.40
C ILE A 397 14.00 -28.20 16.43
N THR A 398 15.00 -27.43 15.99
CA THR A 398 16.07 -26.94 16.87
C THR A 398 15.86 -25.48 17.24
N THR A 399 15.71 -25.20 18.53
CA THR A 399 15.61 -23.85 19.09
C THR A 399 16.54 -23.76 20.30
N ASP A 400 17.39 -22.73 20.37
CA ASP A 400 18.41 -22.56 21.42
C ASP A 400 19.36 -23.75 21.62
N GLY A 401 19.54 -24.55 20.56
CA GLY A 401 20.32 -25.80 20.61
C GLY A 401 19.63 -26.95 21.37
N GLU A 402 18.38 -26.76 21.79
CA GLU A 402 17.48 -27.79 22.29
C GLU A 402 16.54 -28.27 21.16
N GLN A 403 15.94 -29.44 21.35
CA GLN A 403 15.07 -30.06 20.35
C GLN A 403 13.64 -30.06 20.88
N ILE A 404 12.71 -29.50 20.11
CA ILE A 404 11.29 -29.40 20.46
C ILE A 404 10.51 -30.24 19.44
N GLU A 405 9.58 -31.07 19.92
CA GLU A 405 8.67 -31.83 19.05
C GLU A 405 7.48 -30.95 18.70
N VAL A 406 7.24 -30.72 17.41
CA VAL A 406 6.17 -29.86 16.91
C VAL A 406 5.35 -30.56 15.84
N MET A 407 4.12 -30.10 15.65
CA MET A 407 3.26 -30.45 14.53
C MET A 407 3.23 -29.31 13.53
N GLN A 408 2.94 -29.64 12.27
CA GLN A 408 2.66 -28.63 11.25
C GLN A 408 1.18 -28.26 11.30
N ALA A 409 0.88 -26.99 11.06
CA ALA A 409 -0.47 -26.47 11.08
C ALA A 409 -0.70 -25.45 9.97
N TYR A 410 -1.91 -25.43 9.40
CA TYR A 410 -2.42 -24.25 8.71
C TYR A 410 -3.22 -23.42 9.68
N THR A 411 -2.66 -22.28 10.06
CA THR A 411 -3.28 -21.30 10.94
C THR A 411 -2.50 -19.99 10.86
N SER A 412 -2.91 -18.96 11.61
CA SER A 412 -2.13 -17.72 11.74
C SER A 412 -0.87 -17.95 12.60
N PRO A 413 0.29 -17.38 12.25
CA PRO A 413 1.46 -17.38 13.13
C PRO A 413 1.27 -16.48 14.37
N LEU A 414 0.25 -15.61 14.36
CA LEU A 414 -0.17 -14.79 15.48
C LEU A 414 -1.39 -15.44 16.18
N PRO A 415 -1.63 -15.15 17.46
CA PRO A 415 -2.90 -15.50 18.11
C PRO A 415 -4.10 -15.04 17.29
N TRP A 416 -5.17 -15.83 17.30
CA TRP A 416 -6.34 -15.57 16.46
C TRP A 416 -7.01 -14.23 16.76
N GLY A 417 -7.17 -13.90 18.05
CA GLY A 417 -7.72 -12.61 18.45
C GLY A 417 -6.82 -11.42 18.06
N MET A 418 -5.49 -11.58 18.08
CA MET A 418 -4.55 -10.56 17.58
C MET A 418 -4.74 -10.32 16.08
N THR A 419 -4.84 -11.39 15.31
CA THR A 419 -5.04 -11.33 13.85
C THR A 419 -6.33 -10.57 13.51
N CYS A 420 -7.42 -10.88 14.20
CA CYS A 420 -8.70 -10.19 14.00
C CYS A 420 -8.69 -8.74 14.49
N HIS A 421 -8.02 -8.45 15.61
CA HIS A 421 -7.86 -7.08 16.09
C HIS A 421 -7.08 -6.22 15.11
N ILE A 422 -5.95 -6.70 14.60
CA ILE A 422 -5.16 -6.01 13.58
C ILE A 422 -6.04 -5.75 12.35
N ALA A 423 -6.72 -6.77 11.81
CA ALA A 423 -7.57 -6.61 10.62
C ALA A 423 -8.72 -5.61 10.83
N ASN A 424 -9.40 -5.66 11.98
CA ASN A 424 -10.50 -4.76 12.30
C ASN A 424 -10.01 -3.33 12.53
N LEU A 425 -8.89 -3.13 13.24
CA LEU A 425 -8.26 -1.82 13.39
C LEU A 425 -7.84 -1.23 12.05
N PHE A 426 -7.27 -2.03 11.15
CA PHE A 426 -6.94 -1.58 9.80
C PHE A 426 -8.19 -1.10 9.05
N LEU A 427 -9.31 -1.81 9.14
CA LEU A 427 -10.56 -1.38 8.50
C LEU A 427 -11.04 -0.02 9.03
N HIS A 428 -11.13 0.16 10.35
CA HIS A 428 -11.61 1.43 10.93
C HIS A 428 -10.61 2.58 10.79
N ALA A 429 -9.31 2.31 10.94
CA ALA A 429 -8.27 3.33 10.84
C ALA A 429 -8.06 3.82 9.40
N PHE A 430 -8.28 2.96 8.39
CA PHE A 430 -8.26 3.37 6.98
C PHE A 430 -9.56 3.99 6.50
N GLU A 431 -10.72 3.50 6.96
CA GLU A 431 -12.01 4.16 6.66
C GLU A 431 -12.08 5.55 7.30
N GLY A 432 -11.48 5.70 8.50
CA GLY A 432 -11.51 6.93 9.26
C GLY A 432 -12.91 7.25 9.80
N THR A 433 -13.08 8.43 10.35
CA THR A 433 -14.39 8.96 10.76
C THR A 433 -15.19 9.39 9.53
N GLU A 434 -16.54 9.40 9.62
CA GLU A 434 -17.43 9.77 8.47
C GLU A 434 -17.09 11.12 7.79
N ASP A 435 -16.41 12.02 8.49
CA ASP A 435 -16.05 13.36 8.02
C ASP A 435 -14.55 13.49 7.63
N ALA A 436 -13.75 12.43 7.77
CA ALA A 436 -12.33 12.45 7.45
C ALA A 436 -12.13 12.35 5.93
N PRO A 437 -11.38 13.26 5.30
CA PRO A 437 -11.02 13.14 3.89
C PRO A 437 -10.09 11.95 3.68
N THR A 438 -10.36 11.18 2.63
CA THR A 438 -9.49 10.08 2.19
C THR A 438 -8.31 10.63 1.36
N LEU A 439 -7.28 9.81 1.13
CA LEU A 439 -6.21 10.16 0.21
C LEU A 439 -6.74 10.47 -1.22
N GLU A 440 -7.81 9.79 -1.65
CA GLU A 440 -8.47 10.09 -2.93
C GLU A 440 -9.10 11.48 -2.93
N ASP A 441 -9.81 11.86 -1.85
CA ASP A 441 -10.41 13.20 -1.72
C ASP A 441 -9.32 14.29 -1.71
N MET A 442 -8.22 14.05 -0.98
CA MET A 442 -7.10 15.00 -0.90
C MET A 442 -6.41 15.19 -2.27
N ILE A 443 -6.27 14.10 -3.04
CA ILE A 443 -5.74 14.16 -4.41
C ILE A 443 -6.75 14.86 -5.32
N GLU A 444 -8.05 14.54 -5.25
CA GLU A 444 -9.09 15.19 -6.07
C GLU A 444 -9.09 16.71 -5.82
N ASP A 445 -9.17 17.14 -4.55
CA ASP A 445 -9.15 18.55 -4.15
C ASP A 445 -7.89 19.26 -4.69
N SER A 446 -6.72 18.64 -4.55
CA SER A 446 -5.47 19.20 -5.06
C SER A 446 -5.42 19.23 -6.59
N THR A 447 -5.94 18.22 -7.27
CA THR A 447 -6.01 18.19 -8.74
C THR A 447 -6.99 19.21 -9.29
N ASP A 448 -8.10 19.48 -8.59
CA ASP A 448 -9.04 20.54 -8.93
C ASP A 448 -8.39 21.92 -8.74
N GLU A 449 -7.65 22.15 -7.65
CA GLU A 449 -6.87 23.39 -7.48
C GLU A 449 -5.85 23.58 -8.62
N ILE A 450 -5.15 22.51 -9.02
CA ILE A 450 -4.23 22.52 -10.15
C ILE A 450 -4.98 22.81 -11.46
N ALA A 451 -6.11 22.15 -11.73
CA ALA A 451 -6.91 22.33 -12.94
C ALA A 451 -7.47 23.76 -13.03
N GLU A 452 -7.97 24.31 -11.92
CA GLU A 452 -8.41 25.71 -11.83
C GLU A 452 -7.26 26.70 -12.06
N SER A 453 -6.04 26.34 -11.64
CA SER A 453 -4.85 27.17 -11.90
C SER A 453 -4.50 27.25 -13.40
N PHE A 454 -4.86 26.21 -14.16
CA PHE A 454 -4.71 26.17 -15.63
C PHE A 454 -5.90 26.81 -16.36
N ASP A 455 -7.12 26.71 -15.83
CA ASP A 455 -8.36 27.20 -16.45
C ASP A 455 -8.73 28.63 -16.02
N SER A 456 -7.72 29.46 -15.76
CA SER A 456 -7.87 30.73 -15.04
C SER A 456 -8.51 31.86 -15.85
N ASP A 457 -9.48 31.62 -16.72
CA ASP A 457 -9.86 32.60 -17.72
C ASP A 457 -11.27 32.35 -18.30
N GLU A 458 -12.31 32.82 -17.57
CA GLU A 458 -13.70 32.87 -18.06
C GLU A 458 -13.72 33.53 -19.46
N ASN A 459 -13.92 32.70 -20.47
CA ASN A 459 -13.95 33.12 -21.87
C ASN A 459 -15.30 33.76 -22.25
N ASN A 460 -16.18 33.99 -21.27
CA ASN A 460 -17.41 34.74 -21.41
C ASN A 460 -17.69 35.60 -20.17
N ASP A 461 -18.33 36.75 -20.37
CA ASP A 461 -18.80 37.61 -19.29
C ASP A 461 -20.04 38.41 -19.73
N TYR A 462 -20.86 38.85 -18.79
CA TYR A 462 -22.11 39.54 -19.04
C TYR A 462 -22.31 40.76 -18.16
N VAL A 463 -22.69 41.88 -18.79
CA VAL A 463 -23.05 43.12 -18.12
C VAL A 463 -24.40 43.65 -18.56
N GLU A 464 -25.25 44.04 -17.61
CA GLU A 464 -26.57 44.65 -17.87
C GLU A 464 -26.66 46.06 -17.28
N GLY A 465 -27.10 47.00 -18.11
CA GLY A 465 -27.40 48.40 -17.80
C GLY A 465 -28.89 48.71 -17.84
N PHE A 466 -29.22 50.00 -17.82
CA PHE A 466 -30.59 50.49 -17.83
C PHE A 466 -31.23 50.44 -19.23
N TYR A 467 -30.44 50.66 -20.28
CA TYR A 467 -30.90 50.62 -21.67
C TYR A 467 -30.27 49.48 -22.45
N MET A 468 -29.13 48.92 -22.03
CA MET A 468 -28.34 47.95 -22.80
C MET A 468 -27.89 46.78 -21.94
N GLY A 469 -27.84 45.57 -22.49
CA GLY A 469 -27.12 44.41 -21.96
C GLY A 469 -26.12 43.90 -22.99
N VAL A 470 -24.97 43.40 -22.54
CA VAL A 470 -23.88 42.91 -23.38
C VAL A 470 -23.33 41.63 -22.77
N GLU A 471 -23.31 40.55 -23.56
CA GLU A 471 -22.60 39.30 -23.30
C GLU A 471 -21.41 39.25 -24.24
N LEU A 472 -20.21 39.07 -23.70
CA LEU A 472 -18.97 38.95 -24.46
C LEU A 472 -18.50 37.50 -24.39
N HIS A 473 -18.08 36.94 -25.52
CA HIS A 473 -17.46 35.62 -25.60
C HIS A 473 -16.17 35.70 -26.41
N ALA A 474 -15.14 34.95 -26.03
CA ALA A 474 -13.87 34.86 -26.73
C ALA A 474 -13.45 33.39 -26.88
N GLU A 475 -13.62 32.82 -28.08
CA GLU A 475 -13.14 31.45 -28.37
C GLU A 475 -11.68 31.46 -28.86
N GLY A 476 -11.13 32.63 -29.21
CA GLY A 476 -9.75 32.83 -29.64
C GLY A 476 -9.53 34.25 -30.18
N LYS A 477 -8.32 34.58 -30.63
CA LYS A 477 -7.95 35.92 -31.14
C LYS A 477 -8.85 36.42 -32.28
N ASP A 478 -9.28 35.51 -33.15
CA ASP A 478 -10.10 35.82 -34.32
C ASP A 478 -11.61 35.59 -34.08
N ASP A 479 -12.00 35.17 -32.87
CA ASP A 479 -13.37 34.79 -32.54
C ASP A 479 -13.80 35.39 -31.20
N ILE A 480 -13.92 36.73 -31.18
CA ILE A 480 -14.47 37.48 -30.06
C ILE A 480 -15.84 38.03 -30.48
N THR A 481 -16.90 37.60 -29.81
CA THR A 481 -18.28 37.99 -30.14
C THR A 481 -18.95 38.71 -28.98
N ALA A 482 -19.41 39.93 -29.24
CA ALA A 482 -20.23 40.71 -28.31
C ALA A 482 -21.71 40.63 -28.73
N HIS A 483 -22.51 39.86 -28.00
CA HIS A 483 -23.96 39.83 -28.13
C HIS A 483 -24.57 40.98 -27.32
N TYR A 484 -25.36 41.84 -27.95
CA TYR A 484 -25.93 43.00 -27.25
C TYR A 484 -27.42 43.18 -27.53
N ASN A 485 -28.15 43.58 -26.48
CA ASN A 485 -29.55 43.95 -26.55
C ASN A 485 -29.75 45.36 -25.98
N ILE A 486 -30.53 46.18 -26.68
CA ILE A 486 -30.82 47.56 -26.29
C ILE A 486 -32.34 47.76 -26.27
N GLY A 487 -32.87 48.36 -25.23
CA GLY A 487 -34.30 48.63 -25.07
C GLY A 487 -34.60 49.88 -24.23
N GLY A 488 -35.88 50.28 -24.20
CA GLY A 488 -36.34 51.41 -23.37
C GLY A 488 -36.05 52.79 -23.97
N LEU A 489 -35.77 52.87 -25.27
CA LEU A 489 -35.47 54.10 -25.99
C LEU A 489 -36.72 54.75 -26.62
N ASP A 490 -36.60 55.96 -27.17
CA ASP A 490 -37.68 56.61 -27.93
C ASP A 490 -37.78 56.00 -29.35
N TYR A 491 -39.00 55.65 -29.75
CA TYR A 491 -39.31 54.94 -31.01
C TYR A 491 -38.93 55.74 -32.26
N ASP A 492 -39.02 57.07 -32.21
CA ASP A 492 -38.64 57.94 -33.33
C ASP A 492 -37.18 58.43 -33.24
N GLY A 493 -36.39 57.87 -32.31
CA GLY A 493 -34.98 58.23 -32.11
C GLY A 493 -34.01 57.48 -33.02
N ASP A 494 -32.92 58.17 -33.38
CA ASP A 494 -31.75 57.58 -34.04
C ASP A 494 -30.60 57.46 -33.01
N TYR A 495 -30.01 56.28 -32.91
CA TYR A 495 -28.99 55.92 -31.93
C TYR A 495 -27.79 55.24 -32.59
N GLU A 496 -26.67 55.25 -31.88
CA GLU A 496 -25.40 54.65 -32.29
C GLU A 496 -24.77 53.99 -31.07
N VAL A 497 -24.30 52.74 -31.23
CA VAL A 497 -23.54 52.02 -30.21
C VAL A 497 -22.12 51.82 -30.72
N ASP A 498 -21.14 52.23 -29.92
CA ASP A 498 -19.71 52.03 -30.21
C ASP A 498 -19.15 50.93 -29.30
N PHE A 499 -18.37 50.03 -29.87
CA PHE A 499 -17.66 48.94 -29.22
C PHE A 499 -16.17 49.22 -29.30
N ILE A 500 -15.45 49.20 -28.17
CA ILE A 500 -14.00 49.41 -28.13
C ILE A 500 -13.39 48.29 -27.29
N LEU A 501 -12.69 47.36 -27.93
CA LEU A 501 -11.96 46.29 -27.27
C LEU A 501 -10.55 46.78 -26.91
N THR A 502 -10.14 46.56 -25.67
CA THR A 502 -8.81 46.91 -25.16
C THR A 502 -8.19 45.74 -24.43
N ASN A 503 -6.89 45.49 -24.63
CA ASN A 503 -6.13 44.52 -23.84
C ASN A 503 -5.73 45.07 -22.46
N SER A 504 -5.14 44.22 -21.63
CA SER A 504 -4.65 44.52 -20.28
C SER A 504 -3.64 45.69 -20.21
N ASP A 505 -2.88 45.95 -21.28
CA ASP A 505 -1.99 47.11 -21.41
C ASP A 505 -2.73 48.43 -21.72
N GLY A 506 -4.05 48.37 -21.93
CA GLY A 506 -4.89 49.50 -22.31
C GLY A 506 -4.74 49.92 -23.78
N THR A 507 -4.20 49.04 -24.63
CA THR A 507 -4.12 49.25 -26.08
C THR A 507 -5.45 48.84 -26.71
N THR A 508 -5.97 49.68 -27.61
CA THR A 508 -7.18 49.35 -28.37
C THR A 508 -6.84 48.34 -29.46
N GLU A 509 -7.48 47.17 -29.37
CA GLU A 509 -7.29 46.05 -30.30
C GLU A 509 -8.26 46.17 -31.47
N ASP A 510 -9.55 46.43 -31.20
CA ASP A 510 -10.58 46.54 -32.24
C ASP A 510 -11.69 47.51 -31.86
N VAL A 511 -12.38 48.05 -32.87
CA VAL A 511 -13.47 49.02 -32.72
C VAL A 511 -14.56 48.75 -33.75
N ASP A 512 -15.80 48.63 -33.29
CA ASP A 512 -16.99 48.55 -34.14
C ASP A 512 -18.02 49.63 -33.76
N SER A 513 -18.90 49.97 -34.69
CA SER A 513 -19.96 50.94 -34.45
C SER A 513 -21.19 50.67 -35.30
N VAL A 514 -22.35 50.59 -34.63
CA VAL A 514 -23.63 50.24 -35.25
C VAL A 514 -24.68 51.31 -34.98
N ALA A 515 -25.24 51.85 -36.06
CA ALA A 515 -26.32 52.82 -35.99
C ALA A 515 -27.68 52.16 -36.22
N PHE A 516 -28.68 52.52 -35.41
CA PHE A 516 -30.04 52.01 -35.52
C PHE A 516 -31.08 53.08 -35.18
N SER A 517 -32.33 52.83 -35.56
CA SER A 517 -33.48 53.67 -35.22
C SER A 517 -34.58 52.80 -34.61
N GLY A 518 -35.26 53.31 -33.58
CA GLY A 518 -36.31 52.57 -32.87
C GLY A 518 -36.10 52.53 -31.36
N ASP A 519 -37.04 51.92 -30.65
CA ASP A 519 -37.07 51.78 -29.19
C ASP A 519 -36.37 50.50 -28.67
N TYR A 520 -36.05 49.57 -29.56
CA TYR A 520 -35.40 48.30 -29.28
C TYR A 520 -34.49 47.85 -30.42
N TYR A 521 -33.34 47.27 -30.08
CA TYR A 521 -32.39 46.68 -31.03
C TYR A 521 -31.66 45.52 -30.38
N TRP A 522 -31.26 44.52 -31.17
CA TRP A 522 -30.38 43.45 -30.72
C TRP A 522 -29.50 43.03 -31.89
N GLY A 523 -28.30 42.56 -31.60
CA GLY A 523 -27.35 42.13 -32.62
C GLY A 523 -26.06 41.64 -31.99
N ASP A 524 -25.13 41.31 -32.88
CA ASP A 524 -23.82 40.77 -32.54
C ASP A 524 -22.76 41.68 -33.17
N SER A 525 -21.69 41.95 -32.44
CA SER A 525 -20.47 42.57 -32.97
C SER A 525 -19.36 41.52 -32.94
N TYR A 526 -18.67 41.36 -34.06
CA TYR A 526 -17.54 40.44 -34.20
C TYR A 526 -16.26 41.26 -34.14
N MET A 527 -15.38 40.88 -33.23
CA MET A 527 -14.15 41.57 -32.93
C MET A 527 -12.97 40.59 -32.99
N SER A 528 -11.76 41.13 -33.12
CA SER A 528 -10.52 40.35 -33.10
C SER A 528 -9.46 41.03 -32.24
N SER A 529 -8.45 40.28 -31.81
CA SER A 529 -7.32 40.79 -31.04
C SER A 529 -6.00 40.26 -31.58
N ASP A 530 -4.93 41.06 -31.48
CA ASP A 530 -3.57 40.60 -31.77
C ASP A 530 -2.89 40.01 -30.52
N SER A 531 -3.47 40.15 -29.31
CA SER A 531 -2.96 39.66 -28.03
C SER A 531 -3.83 38.58 -27.38
N TRP A 532 -3.21 37.68 -26.62
CA TRP A 532 -3.89 36.76 -25.69
C TRP A 532 -4.07 37.43 -24.32
N GLY A 533 -4.86 36.84 -23.43
CA GLY A 533 -5.03 37.36 -22.06
C GLY A 533 -6.28 38.22 -21.87
N GLU A 534 -6.33 38.99 -20.78
CA GLU A 534 -7.49 39.81 -20.41
C GLU A 534 -7.77 40.91 -21.43
N HIS A 535 -9.01 40.97 -21.93
CA HIS A 535 -9.52 42.01 -22.80
C HIS A 535 -10.83 42.57 -22.27
N CYS A 536 -10.91 43.89 -22.18
CA CYS A 536 -12.12 44.60 -21.77
C CYS A 536 -12.77 45.31 -22.95
N LEU A 537 -14.07 45.10 -23.10
CA LEU A 537 -14.92 45.76 -24.08
C LEU A 537 -15.67 46.92 -23.44
N ASN A 538 -15.34 48.15 -23.85
CA ASN A 538 -16.12 49.34 -23.52
C ASN A 538 -17.22 49.54 -24.57
N VAL A 539 -18.49 49.47 -24.14
CA VAL A 539 -19.65 49.66 -25.02
C VAL A 539 -20.37 50.96 -24.68
N LYS A 540 -20.54 51.83 -25.68
CA LYS A 540 -21.07 53.18 -25.49
C LYS A 540 -22.27 53.48 -26.37
N LEU A 541 -23.45 53.60 -25.74
CA LEU A 541 -24.69 53.97 -26.41
C LEU A 541 -24.87 55.49 -26.47
N LYS A 542 -25.16 56.04 -27.65
CA LYS A 542 -25.34 57.48 -27.90
C LYS A 542 -26.60 57.78 -28.71
N ASN A 543 -27.13 58.98 -28.52
CA ASN A 543 -28.10 59.55 -29.46
C ASN A 543 -27.36 60.07 -30.71
N ALA A 544 -27.67 59.54 -31.89
CA ALA A 544 -26.96 59.85 -33.13
C ALA A 544 -27.19 61.30 -33.62
N VAL A 545 -28.24 61.98 -33.13
CA VAL A 545 -28.58 63.35 -33.52
C VAL A 545 -27.92 64.39 -32.61
N THR A 546 -27.97 64.17 -31.29
CA THR A 546 -27.41 65.12 -30.32
C THR A 546 -25.95 64.81 -29.95
N GLY A 547 -25.51 63.56 -30.15
CA GLY A 547 -24.21 63.06 -29.72
C GLY A 547 -24.11 62.79 -28.21
N ASP A 548 -25.22 62.90 -27.48
CA ASP A 548 -25.25 62.67 -26.03
C ASP A 548 -25.09 61.17 -25.74
N THR A 549 -24.17 60.85 -24.83
CA THR A 549 -24.01 59.48 -24.31
C THR A 549 -25.16 59.17 -23.37
N LEU A 550 -25.86 58.07 -23.63
CA LEU A 550 -26.98 57.58 -22.84
C LEU A 550 -26.51 56.59 -21.78
N GLU A 551 -25.60 55.70 -22.16
CA GLU A 551 -25.07 54.65 -21.29
C GLU A 551 -23.66 54.23 -21.74
N THR A 552 -22.87 53.73 -20.80
CA THR A 552 -21.58 53.11 -21.06
C THR A 552 -21.45 51.91 -20.13
N LEU A 553 -21.08 50.76 -20.70
CA LEU A 553 -20.84 49.52 -19.98
C LEU A 553 -19.42 49.03 -20.29
N ASP A 554 -18.86 48.28 -19.37
CA ASP A 554 -17.56 47.62 -19.47
C ASP A 554 -17.77 46.15 -19.09
N VAL A 555 -17.24 45.25 -19.89
CA VAL A 555 -17.28 43.78 -19.70
C VAL A 555 -15.92 43.24 -20.12
N CYS A 556 -15.34 42.31 -19.36
CA CYS A 556 -14.00 41.80 -19.64
C CYS A 556 -14.04 40.28 -19.77
N VAL A 557 -13.29 39.75 -20.74
CA VAL A 557 -13.11 38.32 -20.94
C VAL A 557 -11.65 38.04 -21.13
N ASN A 558 -11.26 36.79 -20.96
CA ASN A 558 -9.95 36.36 -21.39
C ASN A 558 -9.98 35.72 -22.77
N VAL A 559 -9.03 36.11 -23.63
CA VAL A 559 -8.85 35.51 -24.96
C VAL A 559 -7.89 34.33 -24.82
N PRO A 560 -8.37 33.07 -24.91
CA PRO A 560 -7.57 31.88 -24.62
C PRO A 560 -6.48 31.68 -25.66
N GLN A 561 -5.27 31.33 -25.23
CA GLN A 561 -4.15 31.06 -26.12
C GLN A 561 -4.33 29.71 -26.83
N GLU A 562 -4.29 29.70 -28.17
CA GLU A 562 -4.17 28.46 -28.94
C GLU A 562 -2.78 27.84 -28.69
N ILE A 563 -2.76 26.52 -28.44
CA ILE A 563 -1.53 25.73 -28.28
C ILE A 563 -0.86 25.64 -29.66
N GLU A 564 0.03 26.58 -29.95
CA GLU A 564 0.92 26.50 -31.11
C GLU A 564 2.29 26.01 -30.63
N PRO A 565 2.73 24.81 -31.05
CA PRO A 565 4.07 24.34 -30.76
C PRO A 565 5.08 25.35 -31.32
N SER A 566 6.19 25.52 -30.62
CA SER A 566 7.25 26.39 -31.09
C SER A 566 7.82 25.85 -32.40
N GLN A 567 8.45 26.73 -33.18
CA GLN A 567 9.21 26.29 -34.36
C GLN A 567 10.35 25.33 -33.97
N LEU A 568 10.91 25.46 -32.77
CA LEU A 568 11.95 24.54 -32.30
C LEU A 568 11.38 23.14 -32.11
N LEU A 569 10.22 22.98 -31.46
CA LEU A 569 9.55 21.70 -31.30
C LEU A 569 9.16 21.09 -32.66
N GLU A 570 8.65 21.90 -33.59
CA GLU A 570 8.38 21.44 -34.96
C GLU A 570 9.64 20.93 -35.67
N ASP A 571 10.75 21.68 -35.57
CA ASP A 571 12.04 21.31 -36.17
C ASP A 571 12.57 19.99 -35.55
N ILE A 572 12.43 19.81 -34.24
CA ILE A 572 12.79 18.55 -33.54
C ILE A 572 11.97 17.38 -34.09
N VAL A 573 10.64 17.50 -34.12
CA VAL A 573 9.74 16.43 -34.61
C VAL A 573 10.00 16.10 -36.08
N GLU A 574 10.22 17.11 -36.94
CA GLU A 574 10.58 16.90 -38.34
C GLU A 574 11.93 16.17 -38.45
N GLY A 575 12.93 16.59 -37.68
CA GLY A 575 14.24 15.96 -37.60
C GLY A 575 14.15 14.47 -37.29
N PHE A 576 13.44 14.09 -36.22
CA PHE A 576 13.23 12.70 -35.84
C PHE A 576 12.50 11.91 -36.92
N SER A 577 11.50 12.51 -37.58
CA SER A 577 10.74 11.84 -38.67
C SER A 577 11.58 11.58 -39.94
N GLU A 578 12.60 12.40 -40.19
CA GLU A 578 13.53 12.24 -41.32
C GLU A 578 14.80 11.45 -40.97
N SER A 579 14.98 11.10 -39.69
CA SER A 579 16.18 10.46 -39.17
C SER A 579 16.27 8.97 -39.51
N THR A 580 17.40 8.38 -39.12
CA THR A 580 17.66 6.94 -39.19
C THR A 580 17.13 6.16 -37.99
N LEU A 581 16.45 6.83 -37.05
CA LEU A 581 15.97 6.25 -35.79
C LEU A 581 15.20 4.94 -35.99
N GLU A 582 14.31 4.85 -36.98
CA GLU A 582 13.55 3.62 -37.25
C GLU A 582 14.47 2.41 -37.49
N ASN A 583 15.55 2.59 -38.27
CA ASN A 583 16.50 1.50 -38.52
C ASN A 583 17.37 1.22 -37.29
N VAL A 584 17.69 2.24 -36.49
CA VAL A 584 18.48 2.10 -35.26
C VAL A 584 17.68 1.29 -34.23
N MET A 585 16.40 1.61 -34.02
CA MET A 585 15.51 0.86 -33.14
C MET A 585 15.25 -0.56 -33.65
N GLU A 586 15.16 -0.75 -34.97
CA GLU A 586 15.07 -2.10 -35.56
C GLU A 586 16.33 -2.92 -35.27
N ASN A 587 17.53 -2.35 -35.45
CA ASN A 587 18.79 -3.03 -35.12
C ASN A 587 18.91 -3.32 -33.62
N PHE A 588 18.56 -2.36 -32.77
CA PHE A 588 18.54 -2.54 -31.31
C PHE A 588 17.62 -3.71 -30.93
N GLY A 589 16.40 -3.73 -31.46
CA GLY A 589 15.44 -4.79 -31.25
C GLY A 589 15.93 -6.16 -31.75
N GLU A 590 16.54 -6.24 -32.94
CA GLU A 590 17.12 -7.48 -33.46
C GLU A 590 18.29 -7.99 -32.61
N ASN A 591 19.17 -7.09 -32.13
CA ASN A 591 20.28 -7.44 -31.25
C ASN A 591 19.78 -7.92 -29.88
N MET A 592 18.78 -7.23 -29.33
CA MET A 592 18.14 -7.58 -28.06
C MET A 592 17.45 -8.94 -28.19
N GLU A 593 16.65 -9.18 -29.23
CA GLU A 593 16.03 -10.49 -29.47
C GLU A 593 17.09 -11.59 -29.53
N TYR A 594 18.18 -11.38 -30.29
CA TYR A 594 19.27 -12.35 -30.40
C TYR A 594 19.98 -12.67 -29.08
N ARG A 595 20.19 -11.67 -28.21
CA ARG A 595 20.84 -11.89 -26.90
C ARG A 595 19.87 -12.47 -25.88
N MET A 596 18.62 -12.03 -25.91
CA MET A 596 17.58 -12.50 -25.00
C MET A 596 17.13 -13.94 -25.29
N GLU A 597 17.36 -14.45 -26.51
CA GLU A 597 17.06 -15.84 -26.89
C GLU A 597 17.73 -16.90 -25.99
N ASP A 598 18.87 -16.56 -25.37
CA ASP A 598 19.65 -17.48 -24.53
C ASP A 598 19.25 -17.44 -23.04
N TYR A 599 18.45 -16.46 -22.60
CA TYR A 599 17.93 -16.38 -21.23
C TYR A 599 16.64 -17.20 -21.10
N GLU A 600 16.68 -18.25 -20.29
CA GLU A 600 15.53 -19.06 -19.91
C GLU A 600 15.54 -19.23 -18.40
N ALA A 601 14.47 -18.80 -17.73
CA ALA A 601 14.37 -18.95 -16.29
C ALA A 601 14.31 -20.44 -15.91
N ASP A 602 15.22 -20.86 -15.04
CA ASP A 602 15.33 -22.21 -14.49
C ASP A 602 15.06 -22.17 -13.00
N PHE A 603 13.79 -22.32 -12.63
CA PHE A 603 13.38 -22.31 -11.23
C PHE A 603 13.82 -23.60 -10.52
N PRO A 604 14.51 -23.52 -9.37
CA PRO A 604 15.03 -24.69 -8.68
C PRO A 604 13.93 -25.57 -8.05
N TYR A 605 12.72 -25.02 -7.86
CA TYR A 605 11.61 -25.65 -7.14
C TYR A 605 10.34 -25.68 -8.00
N ASP A 606 9.59 -26.77 -7.93
CA ASP A 606 8.34 -26.98 -8.68
C ASP A 606 7.07 -26.86 -7.81
N ASP A 607 7.21 -26.98 -6.49
CA ASP A 607 6.13 -26.84 -5.52
C ASP A 607 6.69 -26.36 -4.17
N GLY A 608 5.84 -25.72 -3.38
CA GLY A 608 6.21 -25.11 -2.12
C GLY A 608 5.00 -24.89 -1.22
N ASP A 609 5.24 -24.93 0.08
CA ASP A 609 4.20 -24.85 1.09
C ASP A 609 4.70 -24.15 2.35
N MET A 610 3.79 -23.54 3.11
CA MET A 610 4.11 -22.81 4.34
C MET A 610 3.29 -23.32 5.50
N PHE A 611 3.97 -23.66 6.59
CA PHE A 611 3.36 -24.22 7.79
C PHE A 611 3.71 -23.39 9.01
N VAL A 612 2.73 -23.22 9.89
CA VAL A 612 2.96 -22.82 11.27
C VAL A 612 3.41 -24.05 12.06
N LEU A 613 4.32 -23.84 13.02
CA LEU A 613 4.86 -24.89 13.88
C LEU A 613 4.20 -24.80 15.26
N TRP A 614 3.43 -25.83 15.58
CA TRP A 614 2.61 -25.90 16.80
C TRP A 614 3.22 -26.84 17.83
N ASP A 615 3.46 -26.35 19.05
CA ASP A 615 3.84 -27.20 20.19
C ASP A 615 2.59 -27.60 20.98
N THR A 616 2.21 -28.87 20.87
CA THR A 616 1.07 -29.45 21.60
C THR A 616 1.28 -29.55 23.12
N ASN A 617 2.49 -29.36 23.64
CA ASN A 617 2.71 -29.36 25.10
C ASN A 617 2.38 -28.01 25.72
N SER A 618 2.73 -26.93 25.01
CA SER A 618 2.54 -25.55 25.46
C SER A 618 1.31 -24.89 24.83
N ASN A 619 0.66 -25.56 23.86
CA ASN A 619 -0.49 -25.09 23.09
C ASN A 619 -0.28 -23.71 22.49
N MET A 620 0.86 -23.57 21.81
CA MET A 620 1.25 -22.30 21.21
C MET A 620 2.05 -22.50 19.93
N VAL A 621 2.08 -21.43 19.14
CA VAL A 621 2.94 -21.32 17.98
C VAL A 621 4.38 -21.11 18.45
N VAL A 622 5.32 -21.87 17.90
CA VAL A 622 6.75 -21.80 18.23
C VAL A 622 7.62 -21.48 17.01
N GLY A 623 7.00 -21.20 15.86
CA GLY A 623 7.68 -20.84 14.63
C GLY A 623 6.81 -21.02 13.40
N PHE A 624 7.41 -20.81 12.24
CA PHE A 624 6.86 -21.11 10.94
C PHE A 624 7.98 -21.65 10.04
N GLN A 625 7.60 -22.32 8.97
CA GLN A 625 8.54 -22.79 7.97
C GLN A 625 7.92 -22.73 6.57
N MET A 626 8.75 -22.41 5.60
CA MET A 626 8.49 -22.58 4.18
C MET A 626 9.29 -23.79 3.70
N VAL A 627 8.60 -24.75 3.10
CA VAL A 627 9.21 -25.95 2.52
C VAL A 627 8.99 -25.98 1.02
N VAL A 628 9.96 -26.53 0.30
CA VAL A 628 9.97 -26.61 -1.17
C VAL A 628 10.41 -27.98 -1.64
N THR A 629 10.01 -28.36 -2.84
CA THR A 629 10.42 -29.62 -3.48
C THR A 629 10.98 -29.35 -4.87
N THR A 630 11.68 -30.35 -5.41
CA THR A 630 12.34 -30.31 -6.72
C THR A 630 11.84 -31.46 -7.60
N ASP A 631 11.65 -31.25 -8.89
CA ASP A 631 11.21 -32.28 -9.86
C ASP A 631 12.03 -33.57 -9.83
N GLU A 632 13.32 -33.47 -9.49
CA GLU A 632 14.25 -34.60 -9.46
C GLU A 632 14.18 -35.45 -8.19
N SER A 633 13.50 -34.97 -7.14
CA SER A 633 13.40 -35.66 -5.84
C SER A 633 12.02 -35.57 -5.23
N ASN A 634 11.47 -36.70 -4.74
CA ASN A 634 10.27 -36.70 -3.90
C ASN A 634 10.59 -36.23 -2.46
N LEU A 635 11.56 -35.33 -2.29
CA LEU A 635 12.04 -34.86 -1.00
C LEU A 635 11.67 -33.39 -0.87
N TRP A 636 11.13 -33.06 0.29
CA TRP A 636 10.86 -31.70 0.71
C TRP A 636 12.04 -31.15 1.50
N TYR A 637 12.32 -29.86 1.33
CA TYR A 637 13.41 -29.15 1.97
C TYR A 637 12.89 -27.86 2.61
N THR A 638 13.47 -27.47 3.75
CA THR A 638 13.20 -26.16 4.36
C THR A 638 13.95 -25.07 3.59
N LEU A 639 13.21 -24.11 3.04
CA LEU A 639 13.74 -22.89 2.42
C LEU A 639 13.90 -21.78 3.47
N ILE A 640 12.88 -21.57 4.29
CA ILE A 640 12.87 -20.61 5.42
C ILE A 640 12.32 -21.35 6.63
N GLY A 641 12.90 -21.16 7.81
CA GLY A 641 12.43 -21.79 9.06
C GLY A 641 13.55 -22.40 9.89
N PRO A 642 13.21 -23.01 11.04
CA PRO A 642 14.20 -23.62 11.91
C PRO A 642 14.79 -24.90 11.31
N GLU A 643 15.94 -25.34 11.84
CA GLU A 643 16.49 -26.64 11.51
C GLU A 643 15.53 -27.76 11.94
N SER A 644 15.12 -28.60 10.99
CA SER A 644 14.19 -29.72 11.18
C SER A 644 14.87 -31.08 10.94
N ASP A 645 14.40 -32.13 11.61
CA ASP A 645 14.80 -33.51 11.31
C ASP A 645 13.96 -34.18 10.21
N SER A 646 12.83 -33.58 9.85
CA SER A 646 11.92 -34.04 8.78
C SER A 646 12.34 -33.51 7.41
N TYR A 647 12.86 -32.28 7.35
CA TYR A 647 13.21 -31.59 6.12
C TYR A 647 14.69 -31.19 6.12
N GLY A 648 15.40 -31.44 5.01
CA GLY A 648 16.77 -30.96 4.83
C GLY A 648 16.81 -29.51 4.41
N THR A 649 17.98 -28.86 4.42
CA THR A 649 18.14 -27.51 3.85
C THR A 649 17.94 -27.51 2.34
N ALA A 650 17.26 -26.48 1.83
CA ALA A 650 17.03 -26.30 0.41
C ALA A 650 18.35 -26.21 -0.39
N PRO A 651 18.47 -26.87 -1.56
CA PRO A 651 19.68 -26.84 -2.38
C PRO A 651 20.07 -25.44 -2.88
N ALA A 652 19.08 -24.59 -3.14
CA ALA A 652 19.20 -23.19 -3.56
C ALA A 652 18.57 -22.30 -2.47
N PRO A 653 19.34 -21.87 -1.45
CA PRO A 653 18.80 -21.09 -0.34
C PRO A 653 18.46 -19.66 -0.78
N LEU A 654 17.61 -18.99 -0.01
CA LEU A 654 17.44 -17.53 -0.03
C LEU A 654 18.26 -16.90 1.09
N SER A 655 18.59 -15.63 0.94
CA SER A 655 19.36 -14.81 1.89
C SER A 655 18.48 -14.30 3.05
N VAL A 656 17.67 -15.19 3.61
CA VAL A 656 16.82 -14.94 4.78
C VAL A 656 17.48 -15.49 6.03
N THR A 657 17.63 -14.65 7.05
CA THR A 657 18.06 -15.07 8.37
C THR A 657 16.84 -15.41 9.22
N TYR A 658 16.73 -16.67 9.66
CA TYR A 658 15.67 -17.11 10.57
C TYR A 658 16.15 -17.05 12.02
N PHE A 659 15.34 -16.47 12.91
CA PHE A 659 15.61 -16.36 14.35
C PHE A 659 14.64 -17.24 15.13
N SER A 660 15.15 -17.92 16.16
CA SER A 660 14.32 -18.66 17.12
C SER A 660 14.87 -18.55 18.53
N GLY A 661 13.97 -18.60 19.52
CA GLY A 661 14.31 -18.54 20.93
C GLY A 661 15.12 -17.29 21.29
N SER A 662 16.22 -17.49 22.00
CA SER A 662 17.09 -16.39 22.45
C SER A 662 17.66 -15.51 21.33
N GLN A 663 17.78 -16.02 20.10
CA GLN A 663 18.23 -15.21 18.97
C GLN A 663 17.17 -14.19 18.55
N ALA A 664 15.90 -14.58 18.55
CA ALA A 664 14.79 -13.69 18.19
C ALA A 664 14.59 -12.59 19.24
N ILE A 665 14.69 -12.91 20.54
CA ILE A 665 14.62 -11.92 21.63
C ILE A 665 15.75 -10.88 21.52
N VAL A 666 16.96 -11.34 21.15
CA VAL A 666 18.08 -10.41 20.95
C VAL A 666 17.83 -9.53 19.73
N GLN A 667 17.31 -10.10 18.64
CA GLN A 667 17.01 -9.35 17.42
C GLN A 667 15.93 -8.28 17.67
N GLU A 668 14.82 -8.65 18.31
CA GLU A 668 13.76 -7.71 18.70
C GLU A 668 14.31 -6.54 19.51
N ALA A 669 15.13 -6.83 20.53
CA ALA A 669 15.74 -5.79 21.35
C ALA A 669 16.77 -4.91 20.60
N GLU A 670 17.31 -5.38 19.48
CA GLU A 670 18.19 -4.60 18.60
C GLU A 670 17.37 -3.68 17.68
N ILE A 671 16.28 -4.17 17.10
CA ILE A 671 15.51 -3.45 16.06
C ILE A 671 14.33 -2.61 16.58
N VAL A 672 13.87 -2.83 17.82
CA VAL A 672 12.65 -2.18 18.34
C VAL A 672 12.76 -0.65 18.40
N GLU A 673 13.96 -0.10 18.57
CA GLU A 673 14.19 1.37 18.57
C GLU A 673 14.52 1.92 17.17
N ASP A 674 14.72 1.05 16.17
CA ASP A 674 15.06 1.46 14.81
C ASP A 674 13.76 1.79 14.08
N THR A 675 13.43 3.09 13.98
CA THR A 675 12.17 3.52 13.32
C THR A 675 12.40 4.46 12.15
N THR A 676 13.61 5.01 12.00
CA THR A 676 13.93 5.90 10.87
C THR A 676 14.70 5.17 9.79
N LEU A 677 14.66 5.69 8.56
CA LEU A 677 15.40 5.13 7.43
C LEU A 677 16.90 4.95 7.74
N SER A 678 17.51 5.93 8.43
CA SER A 678 18.94 5.88 8.80
C SER A 678 19.27 4.85 9.88
N ASP A 679 18.29 4.40 10.65
CA ASP A 679 18.45 3.32 11.63
C ASP A 679 18.28 1.95 10.94
N LEU A 680 17.34 1.87 9.99
CA LEU A 680 16.92 0.64 9.31
C LEU A 680 17.82 0.23 8.14
N VAL A 681 18.50 1.20 7.53
CA VAL A 681 19.38 0.97 6.38
C VAL A 681 20.82 1.33 6.75
N ASP A 682 21.76 0.40 6.52
CA ASP A 682 23.18 0.70 6.64
C ASP A 682 23.63 1.55 5.45
N LEU A 683 23.55 2.87 5.60
CA LEU A 683 23.98 3.85 4.59
C LEU A 683 25.45 3.70 4.17
N THR A 684 26.28 2.93 4.91
CA THR A 684 27.67 2.66 4.50
C THR A 684 27.78 1.50 3.51
N GLN A 685 26.71 0.74 3.34
CA GLN A 685 26.60 -0.34 2.34
C GLN A 685 25.95 0.14 1.05
N HIS A 686 25.10 1.18 1.11
CA HIS A 686 24.56 1.83 -0.07
C HIS A 686 25.68 2.59 -0.79
N ASN A 687 26.17 2.01 -1.90
CA ASN A 687 27.34 2.52 -2.61
C ASN A 687 26.96 3.07 -3.99
N ASP A 688 26.40 4.28 -3.96
CA ASP A 688 25.99 5.07 -5.10
C ASP A 688 27.13 5.90 -5.74
N ASP A 689 28.35 5.86 -5.21
CA ASP A 689 29.55 6.56 -5.74
C ASP A 689 29.66 6.50 -7.29
N ILE A 690 29.34 5.35 -7.90
CA ILE A 690 29.39 5.15 -9.35
C ILE A 690 28.23 5.86 -10.07
N ILE A 691 27.04 5.81 -9.48
CA ILE A 691 25.84 6.48 -9.96
C ILE A 691 26.06 7.99 -9.90
N GLU A 692 26.48 8.51 -8.76
CA GLU A 692 26.79 9.93 -8.57
C GLU A 692 27.87 10.42 -9.55
N ASP A 693 28.99 9.70 -9.67
CA ASP A 693 30.08 10.06 -10.60
C ASP A 693 29.56 10.11 -12.06
N ALA A 694 28.70 9.16 -12.45
CA ALA A 694 28.13 9.08 -13.79
C ALA A 694 27.12 10.21 -14.05
N LEU A 695 26.26 10.51 -13.06
CA LEU A 695 25.35 11.65 -13.11
C LEU A 695 26.12 12.97 -13.17
N GLU A 696 27.15 13.17 -12.34
CA GLU A 696 27.99 14.39 -12.37
C GLU A 696 28.67 14.55 -13.75
N GLU A 697 29.20 13.46 -14.32
CA GLU A 697 29.81 13.50 -15.66
C GLU A 697 28.80 13.83 -16.76
N ALA A 698 27.63 13.18 -16.76
CA ALA A 698 26.60 13.40 -17.78
C ALA A 698 25.98 14.81 -17.68
N LEU A 699 25.79 15.31 -16.46
CA LEU A 699 25.16 16.62 -16.22
C LEU A 699 26.15 17.80 -16.32
N ALA A 700 27.45 17.55 -16.32
CA ALA A 700 28.48 18.59 -16.39
C ALA A 700 28.38 19.48 -17.64
N GLU A 701 27.80 18.98 -18.74
CA GLU A 701 27.63 19.74 -19.98
C GLU A 701 26.48 20.75 -19.91
N TYR A 702 25.51 20.54 -19.02
CA TYR A 702 24.29 21.36 -18.90
C TYR A 702 24.39 22.52 -17.91
N GLY A 703 25.40 22.53 -17.04
CA GLY A 703 25.87 23.66 -16.24
C GLY A 703 24.82 24.49 -15.47
N ASP A 704 24.66 24.21 -14.17
CA ASP A 704 24.16 25.06 -13.07
C ASP A 704 23.44 26.38 -13.48
N GLY A 705 22.21 26.26 -13.96
CA GLY A 705 21.34 27.38 -14.33
C GLY A 705 20.44 27.80 -13.16
N GLU A 706 20.93 28.69 -12.28
CA GLU A 706 20.20 29.45 -11.23
C GLU A 706 18.85 28.84 -10.76
N ALA A 707 18.88 27.75 -10.01
CA ALA A 707 17.96 27.59 -8.87
C ALA A 707 18.57 28.37 -7.69
N GLY A 708 17.75 29.15 -6.99
CA GLY A 708 18.22 30.05 -5.95
C GLY A 708 18.93 29.32 -4.81
N SER A 709 20.22 29.60 -4.64
CA SER A 709 20.96 29.33 -3.40
C SER A 709 20.22 29.96 -2.20
N SER A 710 19.49 29.14 -1.45
CA SER A 710 19.33 29.29 -0.01
C SER A 710 20.11 28.18 0.67
N ASP A 711 21.15 28.55 1.44
CA ASP A 711 21.62 27.74 2.57
C ASP A 711 20.38 27.24 3.34
N GLU A 712 20.07 25.94 3.37
CA GLU A 712 19.67 25.14 4.54
C GLU A 712 19.98 23.64 4.27
N THR A 713 20.57 23.00 5.29
CA THR A 713 20.83 21.56 5.60
C THR A 713 20.62 20.44 4.57
N GLU A 714 21.65 19.57 4.48
CA GLU A 714 21.67 18.20 3.94
C GLU A 714 20.36 17.43 4.22
N GLU A 715 19.59 17.13 3.17
CA GLU A 715 18.63 16.01 3.04
C GLU A 715 18.61 15.66 1.54
N GLU A 716 18.97 14.40 1.21
CA GLU A 716 19.08 13.84 -0.14
C GLU A 716 17.85 12.98 -0.44
N THR A 717 17.25 13.14 -1.62
CA THR A 717 16.05 12.42 -2.11
C THR A 717 16.02 12.49 -3.65
N GLU A 718 16.15 11.42 -4.46
CA GLU A 718 15.99 11.51 -5.95
C GLU A 718 15.72 10.19 -6.73
N GLY A 719 14.57 9.99 -7.46
CA GLY A 719 13.69 8.76 -7.50
C GLY A 719 13.33 7.81 -8.70
N GLY A 720 13.19 6.46 -8.60
CA GLY A 720 12.53 5.58 -9.60
C GLY A 720 12.71 4.04 -9.61
N LEU A 721 12.12 3.49 -10.69
CA LEU A 721 11.30 2.28 -10.90
C LEU A 721 12.03 0.91 -11.08
N LEU A 722 11.72 -0.05 -10.20
CA LEU A 722 11.53 -1.49 -10.47
C LEU A 722 10.16 -1.88 -9.84
N PRO A 723 9.59 -3.12 -9.86
CA PRO A 723 8.34 -3.36 -9.14
C PRO A 723 8.64 -3.15 -7.67
N PHE A 724 8.43 -1.92 -7.17
CA PHE A 724 8.64 -1.59 -5.78
C PHE A 724 7.87 -2.63 -5.01
N VAL A 725 8.62 -3.50 -4.35
CA VAL A 725 8.04 -4.45 -3.42
C VAL A 725 7.61 -3.55 -2.29
N SER A 726 6.43 -2.95 -2.42
CA SER A 726 5.90 -2.14 -1.35
C SER A 726 5.88 -3.05 -0.13
N PRO A 727 6.05 -2.52 1.09
CA PRO A 727 5.82 -3.29 2.30
C PRO A 727 4.49 -4.04 2.24
N VAL A 728 3.47 -3.43 1.59
CA VAL A 728 2.19 -4.04 1.25
C VAL A 728 2.31 -5.15 0.19
N LEU A 729 3.19 -5.10 -0.80
CA LEU A 729 3.48 -6.18 -1.74
C LEU A 729 4.26 -7.33 -1.05
N THR A 730 5.17 -7.04 -0.12
CA THR A 730 5.86 -8.05 0.72
C THR A 730 4.85 -8.74 1.65
N ILE A 731 4.04 -7.95 2.37
CA ILE A 731 2.96 -8.44 3.23
C ILE A 731 1.85 -9.10 2.40
N ALA A 732 1.53 -8.62 1.21
CA ALA A 732 0.57 -9.24 0.29
C ALA A 732 1.16 -10.49 -0.33
N LEU A 733 2.46 -10.62 -0.58
CA LEU A 733 3.07 -11.88 -1.00
C LEU A 733 3.00 -12.92 0.14
N ILE A 734 3.22 -12.49 1.37
CA ILE A 734 3.06 -13.32 2.58
C ILE A 734 1.57 -13.69 2.82
N ALA A 735 0.66 -12.73 2.66
CA ALA A 735 -0.77 -12.90 2.87
C ALA A 735 -1.47 -13.63 1.71
N ILE A 736 -1.02 -13.45 0.46
CA ILE A 736 -1.48 -14.18 -0.73
C ILE A 736 -0.91 -15.60 -0.70
N ALA A 737 0.31 -15.83 -0.19
CA ALA A 737 0.78 -17.19 0.10
C ALA A 737 -0.13 -17.89 1.13
N GLY A 738 -0.55 -17.17 2.19
CA GLY A 738 -1.54 -17.67 3.16
C GLY A 738 -2.96 -17.86 2.58
N LEU A 739 -3.41 -16.98 1.69
CA LEU A 739 -4.72 -17.05 1.01
C LEU A 739 -4.75 -18.14 -0.08
N VAL A 740 -3.62 -18.42 -0.75
CA VAL A 740 -3.51 -19.49 -1.73
C VAL A 740 -3.46 -20.85 -1.05
N ALA A 741 -2.83 -20.96 0.13
CA ALA A 741 -2.90 -22.16 0.98
C ALA A 741 -4.34 -22.46 1.43
N SER A 742 -5.11 -21.45 1.85
CA SER A 742 -6.51 -21.64 2.25
C SER A 742 -7.49 -21.88 1.09
N LEU A 743 -7.17 -21.39 -0.12
CA LEU A 743 -8.03 -21.56 -1.31
C LEU A 743 -7.76 -22.86 -2.10
N GLN A 744 -6.60 -23.50 -1.96
CA GLN A 744 -6.33 -24.80 -2.59
C GLN A 744 -6.82 -26.00 -1.74
N GLY A 745 -6.90 -25.86 -0.42
CA GLY A 745 -7.47 -26.90 0.46
C GLY A 745 -8.97 -27.18 0.25
N ARG A 746 -9.73 -26.25 -0.36
CA ARG A 746 -11.18 -26.42 -0.63
C ARG A 746 -11.51 -27.14 -1.94
N LYS A 747 -10.53 -27.72 -2.65
CA LYS A 747 -10.74 -28.31 -3.98
C LYS A 747 -10.57 -29.81 -4.12
N ASP A 748 -10.42 -30.55 -3.01
CA ASP A 748 -10.58 -32.01 -3.00
C ASP A 748 -11.67 -32.47 -2.03
#